data_AF-A0A2D6AV26-F1
#
_entry.id   AF-A0A2D6AV26-F1
#
_cell.length_a   1.000
_cell.length_b   1.000
_cell.length_c   1.000
_cell.angle_alpha   90.00
_cell.angle_beta   90.00
_cell.angle_gamma   90.00
#
_symmetry.space_group_name_H-M   'P 1'
#
loop_
_entity.id
_entity.type
_entity.pdbx_description
1 polymer ?
#
loop_
_entity_poly.entity_id
_entity_poly.type
_entity_poly.pdbx_seq_one_letter_code
_entity_poly.pdbx_strand_id
1 'polypeptide(L)'
;MRLIVLFILIGLLISCNSSKSLKEKLQDPYIQSDGSAWHISLGNLDEDSSNELIYATYEGKLIGYDLETSKELFSFDLKAFPYALESGDLNDDGYIETMVTTAQGDLFVLSHEGALLWTFKSSQSLFDVVLLRQKGMHYIATGGLDRTLYLFDVNGDIIWKKEDIKGHVHRLAAGNFDNDEDDEIVLIENRTIATIFDFNGESITPIISKNLELPQEYSNWENPRSNFFVFDIHTSDLNEDGVDEILVGDTFFNRQIVGVYNDQLSPKWIGEKLPFFQIEKEVDRFSEFYSFSQVTASDIFDEYPGKEVISVAGGSLRIYTAQGEKIGDANAKIGFTDLISSGRDVYLGSSPNGDDQIYHISINEDWEDQILYLERKGQVKTIENDLMKLRDQVMNYPNKTQSETPYYISINDRDGSFFKNLERYQSQYPYKNFKYFTQTKVMESSPPLDENGEPWSQHRWNTDAINGTMSIDEIVAKARQIEANKIPTIFKIGHSCMPFITLETAEKILQAAPTYCLGFETAEDEDLDRIPRYFKHYYQPLSDLCVRYGAKFNITKNKGLWWASTVSIPEVYRGMFGDLKRQRLTVGSTEDSNSRTPELNLLGRSGLWLAGDMDYIYINTNSDLFSFNRFFQWEYPKHGHPYFRRLVAHTLLGGSMFHFRHLGGHDTEDGYEFTQMGRESTDLFLHMVGKGIIGKPDRTQVRGFNKIGFVVHTPSEKWLRDAHNGHSPQSWKDDDELNNAIIPHNGVNWGMTNTPDHALQKVLLHKERQFGNNIPATPYGLIAFVPEQTDLSNVSGITDWWHTDGIYAWKNGGPKLTGMEAAKAIKSDFTESAKELDFSYTGDDVFMQVIEVEPGRFWVYLIDPGWLDPSDRSISLHAKDPKITSSRDILSGSDLPFENGKSSLSVPAGSMRVIEVKYN
;
A
#
# COMPACT_ATOMS: atom_id res chain seq x y z
N MET A 1 5.68 21.66 -62.76
CA MET A 1 6.06 20.60 -61.81
C MET A 1 7.29 20.90 -60.93
N ARG A 2 8.05 22.01 -61.14
CA ARG A 2 9.16 22.42 -60.25
C ARG A 2 8.84 23.58 -59.27
N LEU A 3 7.68 24.23 -59.40
CA LEU A 3 7.24 25.25 -58.42
C LEU A 3 6.40 24.69 -57.24
N ILE A 4 5.75 23.53 -57.42
CA ILE A 4 4.91 22.92 -56.37
C ILE A 4 5.76 22.20 -55.31
N VAL A 5 6.94 21.69 -55.70
CA VAL A 5 7.88 21.04 -54.77
C VAL A 5 8.56 22.05 -53.84
N LEU A 6 8.75 23.31 -54.28
CA LEU A 6 9.36 24.35 -53.44
C LEU A 6 8.41 24.89 -52.36
N PHE A 7 7.10 24.94 -52.63
CA PHE A 7 6.10 25.33 -51.63
C PHE A 7 5.84 24.24 -50.59
N ILE A 8 5.95 22.95 -50.95
CA ILE A 8 5.84 21.85 -50.00
C ILE A 8 7.09 21.76 -49.10
N LEU A 9 8.29 22.05 -49.63
CA LEU A 9 9.52 22.09 -48.82
C LEU A 9 9.60 23.32 -47.90
N ILE A 10 9.07 24.48 -48.29
CA ILE A 10 8.99 25.66 -47.41
C ILE A 10 7.87 25.51 -46.37
N GLY A 11 6.76 24.83 -46.71
CA GLY A 11 5.72 24.46 -45.75
C GLY A 11 6.20 23.47 -44.68
N LEU A 12 7.00 22.47 -45.06
CA LEU A 12 7.61 21.51 -44.13
C LEU A 12 8.76 22.10 -43.30
N LEU A 13 9.45 23.14 -43.78
CA LEU A 13 10.48 23.85 -43.01
C LEU A 13 9.89 24.91 -42.06
N ILE A 14 8.64 25.34 -42.26
CA ILE A 14 7.92 26.25 -41.36
C ILE A 14 7.09 25.47 -40.32
N SER A 15 6.70 24.22 -40.59
CA SER A 15 6.08 23.33 -39.58
C SER A 15 7.09 22.54 -38.73
N CYS A 16 8.40 22.66 -38.98
CA CYS A 16 9.46 22.05 -38.17
C CYS A 16 10.23 23.06 -37.30
N ASN A 17 9.77 24.31 -37.21
CA ASN A 17 10.41 25.36 -36.40
C ASN A 17 9.50 25.92 -35.28
N SER A 18 8.34 25.31 -35.04
CA SER A 18 7.54 25.56 -33.83
C SER A 18 7.79 24.55 -32.70
N SER A 19 8.66 23.54 -32.92
CA SER A 19 9.15 22.63 -31.87
C SER A 19 10.47 23.11 -31.27
N LYS A 20 10.58 24.40 -30.95
CA LYS A 20 11.36 24.74 -29.75
C LYS A 20 10.63 24.04 -28.62
N SER A 21 11.23 23.01 -28.03
CA SER A 21 10.55 22.14 -27.08
C SER A 21 9.88 22.99 -26.00
N LEU A 22 8.61 22.71 -25.65
CA LEU A 22 7.96 23.31 -24.48
C LEU A 22 8.88 23.27 -23.24
N LYS A 23 9.76 22.26 -23.14
CA LYS A 23 10.87 22.14 -22.17
C LYS A 23 11.79 23.36 -22.02
N GLU A 24 11.92 24.23 -23.03
CA GLU A 24 12.76 25.44 -22.96
C GLU A 24 12.01 26.68 -22.47
N LYS A 25 10.67 26.59 -22.30
CA LYS A 25 9.81 27.71 -21.89
C LYS A 25 9.38 27.68 -20.42
N LEU A 26 9.57 26.57 -19.74
CA LEU A 26 9.16 26.40 -18.35
C LEU A 26 10.30 26.80 -17.40
N GLN A 27 9.95 27.53 -16.34
CA GLN A 27 10.76 27.55 -15.11
C GLN A 27 10.95 26.11 -14.64
N ASP A 28 12.10 25.76 -14.05
CA ASP A 28 12.38 24.38 -13.64
C ASP A 28 11.32 23.93 -12.61
N PRO A 29 10.38 23.02 -12.95
CA PRO A 29 9.21 22.75 -12.13
C PRO A 29 9.52 21.79 -10.97
N TYR A 30 10.81 21.56 -10.69
CA TYR A 30 11.29 20.58 -9.71
C TYR A 30 12.11 21.29 -8.65
N ILE A 31 11.70 21.13 -7.39
CA ILE A 31 12.42 21.58 -6.21
C ILE A 31 12.96 20.32 -5.53
N GLN A 32 14.29 20.19 -5.44
CA GLN A 32 14.92 19.05 -4.79
C GLN A 32 14.68 19.11 -3.27
N SER A 33 14.14 18.03 -2.70
CA SER A 33 13.96 17.86 -1.25
C SER A 33 14.96 16.85 -0.66
N ASP A 34 15.17 16.90 0.67
CA ASP A 34 15.96 15.91 1.42
C ASP A 34 15.13 14.66 1.75
N GLY A 35 14.78 13.90 0.71
CA GLY A 35 13.85 12.76 0.76
C GLY A 35 12.43 13.13 0.35
N SER A 36 11.51 12.16 0.38
CA SER A 36 10.12 12.41 -0.03
C SER A 36 9.44 13.41 0.90
N ALA A 37 8.93 14.51 0.35
CA ALA A 37 8.16 15.54 1.04
C ALA A 37 6.68 15.13 1.06
N TRP A 38 6.18 14.75 2.24
CA TRP A 38 4.83 14.21 2.41
C TRP A 38 3.79 15.28 2.70
N HIS A 39 4.21 16.29 3.46
CA HIS A 39 3.41 17.46 3.76
C HIS A 39 4.21 18.72 3.42
N ILE A 40 3.55 19.72 2.87
CA ILE A 40 4.13 21.01 2.45
C ILE A 40 3.26 22.17 2.92
N SER A 41 3.89 23.32 3.16
CA SER A 41 3.24 24.59 3.49
C SER A 41 4.12 25.75 3.00
N LEU A 42 3.56 26.95 2.98
CA LEU A 42 4.25 28.19 2.63
C LEU A 42 4.12 29.19 3.76
N GLY A 43 5.16 29.98 3.98
CA GLY A 43 5.11 31.03 4.98
C GLY A 43 6.35 31.90 4.99
N ASN A 44 6.21 33.13 5.48
CA ASN A 44 7.32 34.04 5.70
C ASN A 44 8.14 33.58 6.92
N LEU A 45 9.34 33.07 6.67
CA LEU A 45 10.29 32.58 7.66
C LEU A 45 11.45 33.54 7.91
N ASP A 46 11.64 34.56 7.07
CA ASP A 46 12.76 35.49 7.21
C ASP A 46 12.43 36.97 6.85
N GLU A 47 13.44 37.84 6.89
CA GLU A 47 13.26 39.29 6.78
C GLU A 47 12.85 39.77 5.36
N ASP A 48 12.90 38.91 4.34
CA ASP A 48 12.74 39.33 2.95
C ASP A 48 11.28 39.43 2.46
N SER A 49 10.32 39.04 3.30
CA SER A 49 8.87 39.06 3.08
C SER A 49 8.37 38.19 1.93
N SER A 50 9.23 37.39 1.32
CA SER A 50 8.84 36.33 0.40
C SER A 50 8.33 35.12 1.17
N ASN A 51 7.64 34.20 0.49
CA ASN A 51 7.19 32.98 1.14
C ASN A 51 8.25 31.90 0.93
N GLU A 52 8.69 31.30 2.02
CA GLU A 52 9.52 30.11 2.03
C GLU A 52 8.66 28.85 2.02
N LEU A 53 9.29 27.75 1.60
CA LEU A 53 8.68 26.43 1.62
C LEU A 53 9.00 25.73 2.93
N ILE A 54 7.97 25.21 3.59
CA ILE A 54 8.09 24.35 4.76
C ILE A 54 7.64 22.96 4.33
N TYR A 55 8.43 21.92 4.60
CA TYR A 55 8.00 20.56 4.27
C TYR A 55 8.44 19.53 5.30
N ALA A 56 7.59 18.52 5.51
CA ALA A 56 7.88 17.38 6.36
C ALA A 56 8.10 16.11 5.53
N THR A 57 9.21 15.43 5.78
CA THR A 57 9.63 14.26 5.03
C THR A 57 9.07 12.98 5.61
N TYR A 58 9.08 11.92 4.80
CA TYR A 58 8.77 10.57 5.27
C TYR A 58 9.54 10.24 6.54
N GLU A 59 10.86 10.43 6.55
CA GLU A 59 11.74 10.07 7.65
C GLU A 59 11.53 10.89 8.94
N GLY A 60 10.61 11.85 8.93
CA GLY A 60 10.27 12.64 10.11
C GLY A 60 11.21 13.84 10.29
N LYS A 61 11.71 14.41 9.19
CA LYS A 61 12.38 15.71 9.23
C LYS A 61 11.40 16.79 8.81
N LEU A 62 11.33 17.88 9.56
CA LEU A 62 10.70 19.13 9.16
C LEU A 62 11.80 20.07 8.67
N ILE A 63 11.62 20.68 7.50
CA ILE A 63 12.61 21.52 6.84
C ILE A 63 11.97 22.84 6.44
N GLY A 64 12.61 23.95 6.79
CA GLY A 64 12.35 25.27 6.23
C GLY A 64 13.32 25.55 5.09
N TYR A 65 12.82 25.99 3.94
CA TYR A 65 13.56 26.07 2.69
C TYR A 65 13.27 27.35 1.93
N ASP A 66 14.32 28.11 1.68
CA ASP A 66 14.28 29.32 0.86
C ASP A 66 14.25 28.95 -0.62
N LEU A 67 13.15 29.32 -1.28
CA LEU A 67 12.89 29.05 -2.69
C LEU A 67 13.80 29.86 -3.62
N GLU A 68 14.17 31.09 -3.24
CA GLU A 68 14.99 31.98 -4.08
C GLU A 68 16.46 31.56 -4.08
N THR A 69 17.01 31.26 -2.89
CA THR A 69 18.42 30.89 -2.72
C THR A 69 18.66 29.39 -2.77
N SER A 70 17.58 28.59 -2.78
CA SER A 70 17.62 27.12 -2.77
C SER A 70 18.38 26.56 -1.56
N LYS A 71 18.16 27.16 -0.39
CA LYS A 71 18.87 26.80 0.85
C LYS A 71 17.92 26.32 1.93
N GLU A 72 18.37 25.31 2.66
CA GLU A 72 17.81 24.96 3.95
C GLU A 72 18.07 26.12 4.94
N LEU A 73 16.98 26.62 5.53
CA LEU A 73 16.99 27.60 6.61
C LEU A 73 17.10 26.91 7.97
N PHE A 74 16.34 25.83 8.16
CA PHE A 74 16.41 24.97 9.33
C PHE A 74 16.05 23.52 9.03
N SER A 75 16.43 22.60 9.93
CA SER A 75 15.97 21.21 9.96
C SER A 75 15.68 20.77 11.39
N PHE A 76 14.53 20.14 11.60
CA PHE A 76 14.07 19.60 12.89
C PHE A 76 13.69 18.13 12.77
N ASP A 77 14.13 17.29 13.69
CA ASP A 77 13.84 15.86 13.70
C ASP A 77 12.63 15.55 14.61
N LEU A 78 11.50 15.25 13.98
CA LEU A 78 10.22 14.91 14.60
C LEU A 78 10.21 13.52 15.26
N LYS A 79 11.23 12.68 15.02
CA LYS A 79 11.38 11.31 15.54
C LYS A 79 10.28 10.33 15.12
N ALA A 80 9.35 10.73 14.27
CA ALA A 80 8.19 9.98 13.85
C ALA A 80 7.64 10.51 12.51
N PHE A 81 6.81 9.71 11.85
CA PHE A 81 6.12 10.13 10.63
C PHE A 81 5.15 11.30 10.89
N PRO A 82 5.19 12.38 10.09
CA PRO A 82 4.26 13.51 10.19
C PRO A 82 2.89 13.13 9.58
N TYR A 83 1.79 13.33 10.31
CA TYR A 83 0.43 13.06 9.81
C TYR A 83 -0.27 14.31 9.26
N ALA A 84 0.06 15.48 9.80
CA ALA A 84 -0.39 16.78 9.32
C ALA A 84 0.65 17.85 9.65
N LEU A 85 0.67 18.88 8.82
CA LEU A 85 1.49 20.08 8.95
C LEU A 85 0.58 21.28 8.71
N GLU A 86 0.61 22.23 9.64
CA GLU A 86 -0.12 23.49 9.59
C GLU A 86 0.84 24.64 9.86
N SER A 87 0.58 25.83 9.33
CA SER A 87 1.46 26.98 9.53
C SER A 87 0.68 28.29 9.58
N GLY A 88 1.05 29.16 10.52
CA GLY A 88 0.46 30.50 10.61
C GLY A 88 1.23 31.39 11.58
N ASP A 89 0.98 32.69 11.51
CA ASP A 89 1.53 33.68 12.44
C ASP A 89 0.77 33.57 13.77
N LEU A 90 1.30 32.74 14.69
CA LEU A 90 0.64 32.39 15.95
C LEU A 90 0.73 33.53 16.96
N ASN A 91 1.74 34.40 16.81
CA ASN A 91 2.13 35.38 17.81
C ASN A 91 1.95 36.86 17.32
N ASP A 92 1.48 37.05 16.09
CA ASP A 92 1.28 38.32 15.37
C ASP A 92 2.58 39.14 15.18
N ASP A 93 3.73 38.49 14.99
CA ASP A 93 5.02 39.15 14.74
C ASP A 93 5.40 39.29 13.24
N GLY A 94 4.59 38.70 12.36
CA GLY A 94 4.78 38.71 10.91
C GLY A 94 5.60 37.54 10.36
N TYR A 95 6.08 36.64 11.23
CA TYR A 95 6.71 35.38 10.85
C TYR A 95 5.78 34.21 11.13
N ILE A 96 6.01 33.10 10.42
CA ILE A 96 5.13 31.94 10.48
C ILE A 96 5.69 30.87 11.44
N GLU A 97 4.90 30.51 12.44
CA GLU A 97 5.11 29.31 13.25
C GLU A 97 4.62 28.05 12.51
N THR A 98 5.24 26.91 12.79
CA THR A 98 4.86 25.62 12.22
C THR A 98 4.34 24.67 13.29
N MET A 99 3.19 24.04 13.02
CA MET A 99 2.62 22.97 13.84
C MET A 99 2.66 21.64 13.10
N VAL A 100 3.12 20.58 13.76
CA VAL A 100 3.20 19.24 13.16
C VAL A 100 2.66 18.18 14.11
N THR A 101 1.75 17.35 13.63
CA THR A 101 1.30 16.15 14.35
C THR A 101 2.01 14.90 13.85
N THR A 102 2.27 13.95 14.75
CA THR A 102 3.02 12.73 14.39
C THR A 102 2.29 11.43 14.69
N ALA A 103 2.74 10.37 14.02
CA ALA A 103 2.28 9.01 14.26
C ALA A 103 2.53 8.53 15.69
N GLN A 104 3.46 9.13 16.42
CA GLN A 104 3.70 8.79 17.82
C GLN A 104 2.78 9.55 18.78
N GLY A 105 1.90 10.43 18.32
CA GLY A 105 1.02 11.23 19.17
C GLY A 105 1.64 12.52 19.67
N ASP A 106 2.66 13.04 18.98
CA ASP A 106 3.27 14.33 19.31
C ASP A 106 2.57 15.44 18.52
N LEU A 107 2.34 16.58 19.16
CA LEU A 107 2.16 17.88 18.52
C LEU A 107 3.41 18.70 18.80
N PHE A 108 4.13 19.11 17.76
CA PHE A 108 5.26 20.04 17.85
C PHE A 108 4.82 21.41 17.35
N VAL A 109 5.22 22.47 18.07
CA VAL A 109 5.06 23.85 17.63
C VAL A 109 6.43 24.52 17.62
N LEU A 110 6.81 25.04 16.46
CA LEU A 110 8.13 25.59 16.21
C LEU A 110 8.04 27.04 15.74
N SER A 111 9.05 27.85 16.09
CA SER A 111 9.23 29.19 15.57
C SER A 111 9.59 29.16 14.09
N HIS A 112 9.57 30.33 13.45
CA HIS A 112 9.98 30.51 12.07
C HIS A 112 11.45 30.10 11.80
N GLU A 113 12.33 30.13 12.81
CA GLU A 113 13.71 29.61 12.70
C GLU A 113 13.86 28.11 13.01
N GLY A 114 12.74 27.39 13.17
CA GLY A 114 12.72 25.97 13.49
C GLY A 114 13.07 25.65 14.95
N ALA A 115 12.99 26.63 15.86
CA ALA A 115 13.20 26.38 17.28
C ALA A 115 11.92 25.84 17.92
N LEU A 116 12.04 24.75 18.70
CA LEU A 116 10.90 24.20 19.44
C LEU A 116 10.39 25.21 20.47
N LEU A 117 9.15 25.69 20.29
CA LEU A 117 8.46 26.55 21.25
C LEU A 117 7.85 25.71 22.38
N TRP A 118 7.05 24.71 22.02
CA TRP A 118 6.48 23.74 22.95
C TRP A 118 6.04 22.46 22.24
N THR A 119 5.72 21.43 23.03
CA THR A 119 5.21 20.16 22.51
C THR A 119 4.18 19.55 23.45
N PHE A 120 3.24 18.81 22.87
CA PHE A 120 2.24 18.02 23.58
C PHE A 120 2.31 16.55 23.15
N LYS A 121 1.97 15.65 24.07
CA LYS A 121 1.95 14.19 23.84
C LYS A 121 0.60 13.59 24.21
N SER A 122 -0.11 13.07 23.21
CA SER A 122 -1.29 12.22 23.40
C SER A 122 -0.90 10.76 23.66
N SER A 123 -1.91 9.95 24.03
CA SER A 123 -1.71 8.51 24.26
C SER A 123 -1.59 7.69 22.96
N GLN A 124 -2.05 8.24 21.83
CA GLN A 124 -2.09 7.58 20.52
C GLN A 124 -1.85 8.60 19.40
N SER A 125 -1.61 8.15 18.16
CA SER A 125 -1.35 9.02 17.00
C SER A 125 -2.29 10.22 16.91
N LEU A 126 -1.72 11.42 16.71
CA LEU A 126 -2.47 12.61 16.32
C LEU A 126 -2.50 12.65 14.80
N PHE A 127 -3.69 12.92 14.25
CA PHE A 127 -3.96 12.81 12.82
C PHE A 127 -4.09 14.16 12.14
N ASP A 128 -4.45 15.20 12.87
CA ASP A 128 -4.62 16.51 12.29
C ASP A 128 -4.41 17.65 13.29
N VAL A 129 -4.11 18.83 12.77
CA VAL A 129 -3.96 20.08 13.52
C VAL A 129 -4.45 21.25 12.68
N VAL A 130 -5.11 22.22 13.31
CA VAL A 130 -5.54 23.45 12.64
C VAL A 130 -5.32 24.66 13.54
N LEU A 131 -5.00 25.80 12.92
CA LEU A 131 -4.95 27.12 13.56
C LEU A 131 -6.32 27.79 13.44
N LEU A 132 -6.80 28.44 14.51
CA LEU A 132 -8.05 29.21 14.48
C LEU A 132 -7.90 30.52 15.24
N ARG A 133 -8.66 31.53 14.82
CA ARG A 133 -8.70 32.86 15.43
C ARG A 133 -10.02 33.07 16.15
N GLN A 134 -9.96 33.47 17.41
CA GLN A 134 -11.12 33.82 18.21
C GLN A 134 -10.85 35.08 19.03
N LYS A 135 -11.73 36.08 18.91
CA LYS A 135 -11.66 37.37 19.62
C LYS A 135 -10.30 38.05 19.45
N GLY A 136 -9.74 37.94 18.25
CA GLY A 136 -8.43 38.48 17.91
C GLY A 136 -7.23 37.70 18.50
N MET A 137 -7.45 36.53 19.09
CA MET A 137 -6.40 35.65 19.64
C MET A 137 -6.33 34.35 18.84
N HIS A 138 -5.14 33.75 18.75
CA HIS A 138 -4.92 32.47 18.08
C HIS A 138 -5.02 31.28 19.04
N TYR A 139 -5.52 30.15 18.52
CA TYR A 139 -5.64 28.89 19.22
C TYR A 139 -5.30 27.73 18.29
N ILE A 140 -4.92 26.59 18.87
CA ILE A 140 -4.53 25.40 18.11
C ILE A 140 -5.45 24.26 18.49
N ALA A 141 -6.14 23.66 17.51
CA ALA A 141 -6.95 22.47 17.71
C ALA A 141 -6.27 21.24 17.10
N THR A 142 -6.30 20.11 17.81
CA THR A 142 -5.73 18.85 17.30
C THR A 142 -6.47 17.64 17.86
N GLY A 143 -6.36 16.50 17.18
CA GLY A 143 -6.81 15.22 17.69
C GLY A 143 -6.39 14.06 16.80
N GLY A 144 -6.68 12.84 17.26
CA GLY A 144 -6.44 11.67 16.43
C GLY A 144 -7.07 10.40 16.98
N LEU A 145 -6.28 9.34 16.98
CA LEU A 145 -6.68 7.98 17.32
C LEU A 145 -7.05 7.81 18.80
N ASP A 146 -6.61 8.71 19.69
CA ASP A 146 -7.00 8.72 21.10
C ASP A 146 -8.45 9.18 21.33
N ARG A 147 -9.13 9.64 20.27
CA ARG A 147 -10.53 10.07 20.25
C ARG A 147 -10.80 11.27 21.15
N THR A 148 -9.81 12.13 21.28
CA THR A 148 -9.94 13.41 21.99
C THR A 148 -9.68 14.55 21.03
N LEU A 149 -10.57 15.55 21.05
CA LEU A 149 -10.32 16.85 20.43
C LEU A 149 -9.75 17.77 21.51
N TYR A 150 -8.55 18.30 21.29
CA TYR A 150 -7.87 19.22 22.19
C TYR A 150 -7.88 20.62 21.60
N LEU A 151 -7.99 21.64 22.46
CA LEU A 151 -7.80 23.04 22.12
C LEU A 151 -6.75 23.65 23.05
N PHE A 152 -5.74 24.28 22.45
CA PHE A 152 -4.61 24.90 23.10
C PHE A 152 -4.62 26.41 22.88
N ASP A 153 -4.13 27.17 23.85
CA ASP A 153 -3.68 28.54 23.60
C ASP A 153 -2.28 28.57 22.95
N VAL A 154 -1.81 29.76 22.60
CA VAL A 154 -0.48 29.97 21.98
C VAL A 154 0.71 29.50 22.84
N ASN A 155 0.51 29.36 24.17
CA ASN A 155 1.55 28.92 25.10
C ASN A 155 1.59 27.40 25.26
N GLY A 156 0.66 26.67 24.65
CA GLY A 156 0.54 25.22 24.76
C GLY A 156 -0.27 24.75 25.98
N ASP A 157 -1.02 25.64 26.63
CA ASP A 157 -1.94 25.25 27.70
C ASP A 157 -3.26 24.74 27.11
N ILE A 158 -3.70 23.55 27.55
CA ILE A 158 -5.00 23.00 27.16
C ILE A 158 -6.11 23.82 27.84
N ILE A 159 -6.85 24.58 27.04
CA ILE A 159 -7.99 25.38 27.53
C ILE A 159 -9.31 24.62 27.45
N TRP A 160 -9.41 23.64 26.54
CA TRP A 160 -10.57 22.78 26.40
C TRP A 160 -10.19 21.43 25.79
N LYS A 161 -10.98 20.40 26.13
CA LYS A 161 -10.95 19.13 25.43
C LYS A 161 -12.31 18.46 25.41
N LYS A 162 -12.56 17.65 24.38
CA LYS A 162 -13.68 16.71 24.32
C LYS A 162 -13.18 15.30 24.12
N GLU A 163 -13.34 14.53 25.19
CA GLU A 163 -13.07 13.09 25.22
C GLU A 163 -14.26 12.32 24.65
N ASP A 164 -14.03 11.02 24.41
CA ASP A 164 -15.05 10.06 23.94
C ASP A 164 -15.75 10.46 22.63
N ILE A 165 -14.98 11.05 21.69
CA ILE A 165 -15.41 11.15 20.30
C ILE A 165 -15.76 9.73 19.81
N LYS A 166 -16.92 9.57 19.17
CA LYS A 166 -17.46 8.23 18.85
C LYS A 166 -16.58 7.51 17.81
N GLY A 167 -16.08 8.28 16.84
CA GLY A 167 -15.01 7.87 15.94
C GLY A 167 -13.63 8.18 16.51
N HIS A 168 -12.73 8.61 15.63
CA HIS A 168 -11.49 9.32 15.97
C HIS A 168 -11.59 10.70 15.31
N VAL A 169 -10.79 11.65 15.78
CA VAL A 169 -10.60 12.92 15.06
C VAL A 169 -9.81 12.61 13.80
N HIS A 170 -10.43 12.76 12.62
CA HIS A 170 -9.78 12.43 11.36
C HIS A 170 -9.24 13.67 10.65
N ARG A 171 -10.13 14.67 10.46
CA ARG A 171 -9.79 15.95 9.87
C ARG A 171 -10.37 17.11 10.66
N LEU A 172 -9.66 18.22 10.66
CA LEU A 172 -10.03 19.48 11.27
C LEU A 172 -9.91 20.60 10.23
N ALA A 173 -10.82 21.56 10.29
CA ALA A 173 -10.67 22.84 9.62
C ALA A 173 -11.22 23.94 10.52
N ALA A 174 -10.81 25.18 10.27
CA ALA A 174 -11.27 26.36 10.98
C ALA A 174 -11.72 27.42 9.98
N GLY A 175 -12.77 28.16 10.29
CA GLY A 175 -13.27 29.24 9.44
C GLY A 175 -14.54 29.86 9.99
N ASN A 176 -14.94 30.98 9.40
CA ASN A 176 -16.10 31.75 9.80
C ASN A 176 -17.36 31.19 9.12
N PHE A 177 -18.21 30.46 9.85
CA PHE A 177 -19.42 29.86 9.27
C PHE A 177 -20.70 30.60 9.64
N ASP A 178 -20.66 31.55 10.58
CA ASP A 178 -21.84 32.28 11.04
C ASP A 178 -21.84 33.79 10.73
N ASN A 179 -20.82 34.24 9.97
CA ASN A 179 -20.58 35.62 9.55
C ASN A 179 -20.28 36.57 10.72
N ASP A 180 -19.52 36.10 11.71
CA ASP A 180 -18.91 36.95 12.72
C ASP A 180 -17.42 37.22 12.41
N GLU A 181 -16.59 37.62 13.37
CA GLU A 181 -15.14 37.86 13.12
C GLU A 181 -14.27 36.68 13.62
N ASP A 182 -14.90 35.64 14.12
CA ASP A 182 -14.32 34.53 14.86
C ASP A 182 -14.43 33.22 14.05
N ASP A 183 -13.51 32.29 14.28
CA ASP A 183 -13.48 31.00 13.60
C ASP A 183 -14.20 29.92 14.41
N GLU A 184 -15.06 29.18 13.74
CA GLU A 184 -15.59 27.89 14.21
C GLU A 184 -14.66 26.74 13.83
N ILE A 185 -14.82 25.59 14.50
CA ILE A 185 -14.08 24.36 14.20
C ILE A 185 -14.99 23.36 13.48
N VAL A 186 -14.56 22.86 12.32
CA VAL A 186 -15.15 21.69 11.66
C VAL A 186 -14.37 20.44 12.06
N LEU A 187 -15.05 19.47 12.66
CA LEU A 187 -14.53 18.14 12.94
C LEU A 187 -15.12 17.12 11.98
N ILE A 188 -14.27 16.36 11.30
CA ILE A 188 -14.64 15.13 10.62
C ILE A 188 -14.32 13.91 11.50
N GLU A 189 -15.36 13.21 11.94
CA GLU A 189 -15.25 11.93 12.66
C GLU A 189 -15.37 10.75 11.70
N ASN A 190 -14.39 9.83 11.74
CA ASN A 190 -14.45 8.56 10.99
C ASN A 190 -14.79 8.76 9.49
N ARG A 191 -14.21 9.81 8.88
CA ARG A 191 -14.36 10.27 7.48
C ARG A 191 -15.73 10.74 7.02
N THR A 192 -16.79 10.56 7.80
CA THR A 192 -18.17 10.64 7.26
C THR A 192 -19.09 11.57 8.04
N ILE A 193 -18.83 11.77 9.33
CA ILE A 193 -19.65 12.62 10.18
C ILE A 193 -18.92 13.95 10.35
N ALA A 194 -19.56 15.04 9.95
CA ALA A 194 -19.07 16.39 10.19
C ALA A 194 -19.81 17.00 11.38
N THR A 195 -19.06 17.68 12.26
CA THR A 195 -19.60 18.46 13.37
C THR A 195 -18.96 19.85 13.35
N ILE A 196 -19.78 20.91 13.33
CA ILE A 196 -19.31 22.29 13.49
C ILE A 196 -19.44 22.65 14.97
N PHE A 197 -18.38 23.21 15.53
CA PHE A 197 -18.33 23.70 16.90
C PHE A 197 -18.13 25.21 16.91
N ASP A 198 -19.02 25.88 17.65
CA ASP A 198 -18.84 27.26 18.09
C ASP A 198 -17.87 27.26 19.27
N PHE A 199 -16.82 28.07 19.18
CA PHE A 199 -15.97 28.43 20.30
C PHE A 199 -16.17 29.91 20.57
N ASN A 200 -16.39 30.30 21.83
CA ASN A 200 -16.55 31.72 22.18
C ASN A 200 -15.43 32.26 23.07
N GLY A 201 -14.25 31.63 23.05
CA GLY A 201 -13.13 31.94 23.94
C GLY A 201 -13.20 31.30 25.33
N GLU A 202 -14.38 30.86 25.79
CA GLU A 202 -14.57 30.25 27.12
C GLU A 202 -15.16 28.83 27.06
N SER A 203 -16.03 28.58 26.08
CA SER A 203 -16.76 27.33 25.94
C SER A 203 -16.86 26.92 24.48
N ILE A 204 -16.82 25.61 24.24
CA ILE A 204 -17.04 25.03 22.91
C ILE A 204 -18.36 24.26 22.91
N THR A 205 -19.24 24.55 21.95
CA THR A 205 -20.54 23.87 21.81
C THR A 205 -20.80 23.41 20.37
N PRO A 206 -21.34 22.20 20.16
CA PRO A 206 -21.67 21.75 18.81
C PRO A 206 -22.88 22.52 18.28
N ILE A 207 -22.73 23.15 17.11
CA ILE A 207 -23.81 23.83 16.37
C ILE A 207 -24.64 22.80 15.61
N ILE A 208 -23.98 21.98 14.79
CA ILE A 208 -24.61 20.98 13.92
C ILE A 208 -23.71 19.76 13.82
N SER A 209 -24.32 18.57 13.75
CA SER A 209 -23.61 17.31 13.53
C SER A 209 -24.45 16.38 12.64
N LYS A 210 -23.90 15.96 11.49
CA LYS A 210 -24.57 15.03 10.57
C LYS A 210 -23.58 14.30 9.66
N ASN A 211 -24.05 13.24 9.00
CA ASN A 211 -23.26 12.64 7.91
C ASN A 211 -23.21 13.60 6.73
N LEU A 212 -22.06 13.68 6.07
CA LEU A 212 -21.97 14.28 4.75
C LEU A 212 -22.55 13.27 3.75
N GLU A 213 -23.76 13.55 3.26
CA GLU A 213 -24.49 12.66 2.36
C GLU A 213 -24.18 13.00 0.90
N LEU A 214 -24.18 11.96 0.06
CA LEU A 214 -24.13 12.04 -1.39
C LEU A 214 -25.47 11.64 -2.00
N PRO A 215 -25.79 12.10 -3.22
CA PRO A 215 -26.95 11.62 -3.96
C PRO A 215 -26.93 10.09 -4.12
N GLN A 216 -28.11 9.46 -4.17
CA GLN A 216 -28.25 8.00 -4.17
C GLN A 216 -27.52 7.29 -5.33
N GLU A 217 -27.28 7.98 -6.45
CA GLU A 217 -26.49 7.50 -7.59
C GLU A 217 -24.99 7.29 -7.31
N TYR A 218 -24.52 7.72 -6.14
CA TYR A 218 -23.17 7.43 -5.63
C TYR A 218 -23.13 6.14 -4.81
N SER A 219 -24.29 5.57 -4.46
CA SER A 219 -24.39 4.26 -3.79
C SER A 219 -23.69 3.19 -4.62
N ASN A 220 -22.79 2.45 -3.98
CA ASN A 220 -22.08 1.32 -4.58
C ASN A 220 -21.77 0.26 -3.53
N TRP A 221 -21.08 -0.82 -3.93
CA TRP A 221 -20.80 -1.94 -3.02
C TRP A 221 -19.84 -1.58 -1.88
N GLU A 222 -18.99 -0.56 -2.03
CA GLU A 222 -18.12 -0.04 -0.96
C GLU A 222 -18.76 1.10 -0.17
N ASN A 223 -19.68 1.85 -0.81
CA ASN A 223 -20.46 2.90 -0.19
C ASN A 223 -21.98 2.67 -0.33
N PRO A 224 -22.56 1.67 0.35
CA PRO A 224 -23.99 1.36 0.18
C PRO A 224 -24.92 2.45 0.75
N ARG A 225 -24.42 3.31 1.64
CA ARG A 225 -25.19 4.38 2.30
C ARG A 225 -25.11 5.73 1.57
N SER A 226 -24.29 5.83 0.52
CA SER A 226 -24.04 7.09 -0.19
C SER A 226 -23.51 8.19 0.73
N ASN A 227 -22.52 7.89 1.58
CA ASN A 227 -21.82 8.91 2.37
C ASN A 227 -20.62 9.48 1.61
N PHE A 228 -20.29 10.74 1.81
CA PHE A 228 -18.98 11.29 1.44
C PHE A 228 -17.92 10.74 2.41
N PHE A 229 -16.78 10.30 1.91
CA PHE A 229 -15.65 9.84 2.73
C PHE A 229 -14.51 10.85 2.63
N VAL A 230 -14.56 11.86 3.49
CA VAL A 230 -13.59 12.94 3.53
C VAL A 230 -12.22 12.38 3.88
N PHE A 231 -11.24 12.63 3.01
CA PHE A 231 -9.81 12.46 3.27
C PHE A 231 -9.13 13.80 3.49
N ASP A 232 -9.58 14.86 2.84
CA ASP A 232 -8.99 16.19 2.98
C ASP A 232 -10.06 17.25 3.14
N ILE A 233 -9.74 18.32 3.86
CA ILE A 233 -10.66 19.41 4.16
C ILE A 233 -9.93 20.75 4.07
N HIS A 234 -10.60 21.76 3.53
CA HIS A 234 -10.14 23.13 3.50
C HIS A 234 -11.33 24.08 3.65
N THR A 235 -11.07 25.30 4.13
CA THR A 235 -12.09 26.33 4.33
C THR A 235 -11.70 27.59 3.56
N SER A 236 -12.68 28.20 2.91
CA SER A 236 -12.45 29.46 2.21
C SER A 236 -13.77 30.15 1.88
N ASP A 237 -13.83 31.46 2.06
CA ASP A 237 -14.86 32.32 1.47
C ASP A 237 -14.68 32.31 -0.06
N LEU A 238 -15.35 31.35 -0.71
CA LEU A 238 -15.21 31.10 -2.14
C LEU A 238 -15.93 32.16 -2.96
N ASN A 239 -17.00 32.75 -2.45
CA ASN A 239 -17.86 33.70 -3.16
C ASN A 239 -17.76 35.14 -2.63
N GLU A 240 -16.85 35.40 -1.71
CA GLU A 240 -16.57 36.70 -1.08
C GLU A 240 -17.80 37.29 -0.36
N ASP A 241 -18.60 36.43 0.28
CA ASP A 241 -19.81 36.85 1.02
C ASP A 241 -19.59 37.01 2.54
N GLY A 242 -18.36 36.74 3.01
CA GLY A 242 -17.97 36.79 4.41
C GLY A 242 -18.22 35.50 5.18
N VAL A 243 -18.77 34.46 4.54
CA VAL A 243 -18.96 33.13 5.13
C VAL A 243 -18.09 32.13 4.40
N ASP A 244 -17.30 31.37 5.14
CA ASP A 244 -16.45 30.34 4.58
C ASP A 244 -17.26 29.12 4.09
N GLU A 245 -16.86 28.59 2.94
CA GLU A 245 -17.28 27.28 2.47
C GLU A 245 -16.36 26.17 3.00
N ILE A 246 -16.93 24.98 3.17
CA ILE A 246 -16.20 23.76 3.54
C ILE A 246 -15.93 22.96 2.27
N LEU A 247 -14.67 22.92 1.83
CA LEU A 247 -14.19 22.12 0.71
C LEU A 247 -13.76 20.75 1.24
N VAL A 248 -14.14 19.68 0.55
CA VAL A 248 -13.76 18.32 0.92
C VAL A 248 -13.31 17.48 -0.27
N GLY A 249 -12.23 16.73 -0.08
CA GLY A 249 -11.74 15.72 -1.01
C GLY A 249 -12.10 14.30 -0.57
N ASP A 250 -12.59 13.47 -1.49
CA ASP A 250 -12.98 12.08 -1.19
C ASP A 250 -11.87 11.07 -1.49
N THR A 251 -12.08 9.85 -1.02
CA THR A 251 -11.28 8.65 -1.25
C THR A 251 -11.74 7.84 -2.48
N PHE A 252 -11.13 6.67 -2.68
CA PHE A 252 -11.53 5.72 -3.71
C PHE A 252 -12.96 5.19 -3.60
N PHE A 253 -13.56 5.22 -2.40
CA PHE A 253 -14.93 4.74 -2.19
C PHE A 253 -15.96 5.48 -3.05
N ASN A 254 -15.67 6.73 -3.40
CA ASN A 254 -16.50 7.55 -4.28
C ASN A 254 -15.78 8.00 -5.55
N ARG A 255 -14.65 7.37 -5.91
CA ARG A 255 -13.80 7.76 -7.06
C ARG A 255 -13.28 9.20 -6.99
N GLN A 256 -12.72 9.56 -5.83
CA GLN A 256 -11.96 10.80 -5.64
C GLN A 256 -12.72 12.04 -6.10
N ILE A 257 -13.99 12.13 -5.68
CA ILE A 257 -14.81 13.32 -5.95
C ILE A 257 -14.41 14.45 -5.01
N VAL A 258 -14.75 15.67 -5.42
CA VAL A 258 -14.61 16.89 -4.61
C VAL A 258 -16.01 17.36 -4.25
N GLY A 259 -16.19 17.91 -3.06
CA GLY A 259 -17.45 18.52 -2.65
C GLY A 259 -17.23 19.88 -2.00
N VAL A 260 -18.22 20.74 -2.12
CA VAL A 260 -18.30 22.00 -1.39
C VAL A 260 -19.59 22.01 -0.59
N TYR A 261 -19.49 22.30 0.70
CA TYR A 261 -20.58 22.30 1.66
C TYR A 261 -20.68 23.66 2.35
N ASN A 262 -21.89 24.04 2.75
CA ASN A 262 -22.11 25.26 3.53
C ASN A 262 -22.05 25.02 5.05
N ASP A 263 -22.21 26.09 5.82
CA ASP A 263 -22.40 26.17 7.27
C ASP A 263 -23.49 25.21 7.83
N GLN A 264 -24.48 24.85 7.02
CA GLN A 264 -25.50 23.87 7.39
C GLN A 264 -25.09 22.43 7.04
N LEU A 265 -23.81 22.18 6.72
CA LEU A 265 -23.26 20.91 6.25
C LEU A 265 -24.01 20.34 5.03
N SER A 266 -24.60 21.20 4.20
CA SER A 266 -25.37 20.79 3.01
C SER A 266 -24.56 21.04 1.74
N PRO A 267 -24.55 20.11 0.77
CA PRO A 267 -23.72 20.26 -0.42
C PRO A 267 -24.22 21.44 -1.26
N LYS A 268 -23.32 22.41 -1.54
CA LYS A 268 -23.51 23.43 -2.57
C LYS A 268 -23.34 22.79 -3.95
N TRP A 269 -22.29 22.00 -4.15
CA TRP A 269 -22.07 21.20 -5.34
C TRP A 269 -21.16 20.00 -5.06
N ILE A 270 -21.22 18.99 -5.94
CA ILE A 270 -20.38 17.79 -5.92
C ILE A 270 -19.76 17.63 -7.31
N GLY A 271 -18.44 17.49 -7.35
CA GLY A 271 -17.67 17.29 -8.58
C GLY A 271 -17.86 15.91 -9.19
N GLU A 272 -17.31 15.74 -10.40
CA GLU A 272 -17.41 14.49 -11.13
C GLU A 272 -16.47 13.39 -10.60
N LYS A 273 -16.87 12.13 -10.81
CA LYS A 273 -16.09 10.94 -10.46
C LYS A 273 -14.90 10.79 -11.38
N LEU A 274 -13.72 10.47 -10.83
CA LEU A 274 -12.60 10.06 -11.68
C LEU A 274 -12.92 8.77 -12.45
N PRO A 275 -12.32 8.59 -13.64
CA PRO A 275 -12.42 7.35 -14.39
C PRO A 275 -11.92 6.13 -13.60
N PHE A 276 -12.54 4.98 -13.83
CA PHE A 276 -12.17 3.74 -13.16
C PHE A 276 -11.08 3.00 -13.94
N PHE A 277 -9.82 3.10 -13.50
CA PHE A 277 -8.65 2.45 -14.12
C PHE A 277 -8.50 2.74 -15.63
N GLN A 278 -8.75 3.97 -16.05
CA GLN A 278 -8.56 4.39 -17.44
C GLN A 278 -7.09 4.64 -17.72
N ILE A 279 -6.60 4.11 -18.85
CA ILE A 279 -5.25 4.38 -19.37
C ILE A 279 -5.38 5.36 -20.54
N GLU A 280 -4.63 6.46 -20.50
CA GLU A 280 -4.52 7.45 -21.56
C GLU A 280 -3.46 6.99 -22.56
N LYS A 281 -3.94 6.45 -23.69
CA LYS A 281 -3.15 5.68 -24.67
C LYS A 281 -1.99 6.45 -25.30
N GLU A 282 -2.10 7.77 -25.46
CA GLU A 282 -1.09 8.56 -26.18
C GLU A 282 0.12 8.95 -25.32
N VAL A 283 0.03 8.78 -24.00
CA VAL A 283 0.90 9.48 -23.04
C VAL A 283 1.37 8.62 -21.85
N ASP A 284 1.04 7.33 -21.83
CA ASP A 284 1.46 6.38 -20.78
C ASP A 284 1.01 6.77 -19.36
N ARG A 285 -0.23 7.29 -19.23
CA ARG A 285 -0.83 7.74 -17.97
C ARG A 285 -2.05 6.91 -17.61
N PHE A 286 -2.41 6.88 -16.32
CA PHE A 286 -3.61 6.19 -15.88
C PHE A 286 -4.26 6.88 -14.68
N SER A 287 -5.56 6.64 -14.48
CA SER A 287 -6.29 7.11 -13.29
C SER A 287 -5.99 6.21 -12.09
N GLU A 288 -5.62 6.78 -10.95
CA GLU A 288 -5.36 6.04 -9.72
C GLU A 288 -6.65 5.72 -8.99
N PHE A 289 -7.07 4.46 -9.03
CA PHE A 289 -8.24 4.08 -8.24
C PHE A 289 -7.97 4.13 -6.74
N TYR A 290 -6.79 3.72 -6.24
CA TYR A 290 -6.49 3.65 -4.79
C TYR A 290 -5.76 4.90 -4.29
N SER A 291 -6.29 6.09 -4.60
CA SER A 291 -5.81 7.39 -4.09
C SER A 291 -6.94 8.14 -3.37
N PHE A 292 -6.67 9.37 -2.95
CA PHE A 292 -7.63 10.32 -2.40
C PHE A 292 -7.53 11.65 -3.14
N SER A 293 -8.50 12.54 -2.95
CA SER A 293 -8.42 13.93 -3.41
C SER A 293 -7.98 14.83 -2.27
N GLN A 294 -7.06 15.72 -2.58
CA GLN A 294 -6.77 16.91 -1.77
C GLN A 294 -7.42 18.13 -2.39
N VAL A 295 -7.68 19.15 -1.58
CA VAL A 295 -8.43 20.34 -1.97
C VAL A 295 -7.80 21.60 -1.38
N THR A 296 -7.77 22.66 -2.18
CA THR A 296 -7.42 24.02 -1.74
C THR A 296 -8.21 25.03 -2.56
N ALA A 297 -8.19 26.30 -2.14
CA ALA A 297 -8.84 27.39 -2.84
C ALA A 297 -7.85 28.51 -3.15
N SER A 298 -7.93 29.10 -4.34
CA SER A 298 -7.09 30.23 -4.71
C SER A 298 -7.79 31.14 -5.71
N ASP A 299 -7.39 32.41 -5.74
CA ASP A 299 -7.80 33.37 -6.77
C ASP A 299 -6.81 33.27 -7.95
N ILE A 300 -7.26 32.65 -9.05
CA ILE A 300 -6.42 32.31 -10.20
C ILE A 300 -6.83 33.11 -11.43
N PHE A 301 -8.13 33.13 -11.74
CA PHE A 301 -8.67 33.59 -13.01
C PHE A 301 -9.67 34.74 -12.83
N ASP A 302 -9.28 35.96 -13.20
CA ASP A 302 -10.13 37.16 -13.17
C ASP A 302 -11.50 37.04 -13.89
N GLU A 303 -11.66 36.04 -14.77
CA GLU A 303 -12.88 35.82 -15.56
C GLU A 303 -13.98 35.04 -14.81
N TYR A 304 -13.63 34.31 -13.74
CA TYR A 304 -14.58 33.60 -12.89
C TYR A 304 -14.76 34.37 -11.57
N PRO A 305 -16.00 34.55 -11.08
CA PRO A 305 -16.23 35.25 -9.83
C PRO A 305 -15.93 34.35 -8.62
N GLY A 306 -15.13 34.88 -7.69
CA GLY A 306 -14.73 34.19 -6.47
C GLY A 306 -13.49 33.32 -6.66
N LYS A 307 -13.10 32.57 -5.63
CA LYS A 307 -11.91 31.71 -5.66
C LYS A 307 -12.20 30.38 -6.35
N GLU A 308 -11.24 29.90 -7.13
CA GLU A 308 -11.29 28.56 -7.72
C GLU A 308 -10.96 27.47 -6.69
N VAL A 309 -11.60 26.32 -6.83
CA VAL A 309 -11.27 25.10 -6.10
C VAL A 309 -10.28 24.27 -6.92
N ILE A 310 -9.10 24.06 -6.37
CA ILE A 310 -8.06 23.20 -6.94
C ILE A 310 -8.12 21.86 -6.21
N SER A 311 -8.02 20.77 -6.96
CA SER A 311 -7.90 19.44 -6.36
C SER A 311 -6.85 18.59 -7.05
N VAL A 312 -6.17 17.75 -6.27
CA VAL A 312 -5.25 16.74 -6.81
C VAL A 312 -5.61 15.36 -6.28
N ALA A 313 -5.62 14.35 -7.15
CA ALA A 313 -5.90 12.97 -6.77
C ALA A 313 -5.01 12.00 -7.54
N GLY A 314 -4.07 11.35 -6.85
CA GLY A 314 -2.99 10.64 -7.52
C GLY A 314 -2.19 11.63 -8.38
N GLY A 315 -2.22 11.48 -9.71
CA GLY A 315 -1.64 12.47 -10.63
C GLY A 315 -2.64 13.42 -11.27
N SER A 316 -3.94 13.29 -10.97
CA SER A 316 -5.00 14.07 -11.61
C SER A 316 -5.22 15.39 -10.88
N LEU A 317 -4.86 16.51 -11.52
CA LEU A 317 -5.17 17.87 -11.09
C LEU A 317 -6.45 18.34 -11.80
N ARG A 318 -7.39 18.91 -11.05
CA ARG A 318 -8.66 19.46 -11.56
C ARG A 318 -8.93 20.82 -10.94
N ILE A 319 -9.41 21.78 -11.73
CA ILE A 319 -9.79 23.12 -11.26
C ILE A 319 -11.27 23.35 -11.52
N TYR A 320 -11.98 23.88 -10.53
CA TYR A 320 -13.39 24.24 -10.59
C TYR A 320 -13.59 25.71 -10.22
N THR A 321 -14.60 26.34 -10.81
CA THR A 321 -15.12 27.63 -10.32
C THR A 321 -15.72 27.49 -8.92
N ALA A 322 -15.92 28.60 -8.20
CA ALA A 322 -16.64 28.62 -6.93
C ALA A 322 -18.04 27.99 -7.02
N GLN A 323 -18.67 28.00 -8.20
CA GLN A 323 -20.00 27.42 -8.43
C GLN A 323 -19.96 25.94 -8.87
N GLY A 324 -18.78 25.33 -8.99
CA GLY A 324 -18.62 23.91 -9.28
C GLY A 324 -18.55 23.56 -10.77
N GLU A 325 -18.42 24.55 -11.66
CA GLU A 325 -18.14 24.30 -13.08
C GLU A 325 -16.65 23.94 -13.24
N LYS A 326 -16.36 22.79 -13.86
CA LYS A 326 -14.97 22.36 -14.12
C LYS A 326 -14.35 23.23 -15.20
N ILE A 327 -13.25 23.91 -14.85
CA ILE A 327 -12.46 24.76 -15.76
C ILE A 327 -11.57 23.87 -16.65
N GLY A 328 -10.87 22.90 -16.04
CA GLY A 328 -10.01 21.98 -16.75
C GLY A 328 -9.46 20.87 -15.86
N ASP A 329 -8.82 19.89 -16.49
CA ASP A 329 -8.17 18.77 -15.81
C ASP A 329 -6.98 18.23 -16.59
N ALA A 330 -5.95 17.82 -15.85
CA ALA A 330 -4.76 17.19 -16.41
C ALA A 330 -4.28 16.07 -15.49
N ASN A 331 -3.66 15.05 -16.08
CA ASN A 331 -3.14 13.90 -15.33
C ASN A 331 -1.64 13.77 -15.56
N ALA A 332 -0.88 13.57 -14.49
CA ALA A 332 0.56 13.34 -14.52
C ALA A 332 0.92 11.85 -14.49
N LYS A 333 2.12 11.51 -15.02
CA LYS A 333 2.73 10.18 -14.86
C LYS A 333 3.18 9.89 -13.42
N ILE A 334 3.20 10.92 -12.58
CA ILE A 334 3.62 10.92 -11.18
C ILE A 334 2.40 11.23 -10.32
N GLY A 335 2.38 10.78 -9.07
CA GLY A 335 1.33 11.12 -8.11
C GLY A 335 1.87 12.04 -7.03
N PHE A 336 0.99 12.73 -6.33
CA PHE A 336 1.39 13.73 -5.35
C PHE A 336 0.80 13.37 -3.98
N THR A 337 1.57 13.52 -2.91
CA THR A 337 1.09 13.31 -1.54
C THR A 337 0.46 14.54 -0.92
N ASP A 338 0.76 15.73 -1.45
CA ASP A 338 0.26 17.00 -0.95
C ASP A 338 -0.05 18.06 -2.02
N LEU A 339 -0.85 19.06 -1.65
CA LEU A 339 -1.29 20.17 -2.52
C LEU A 339 -1.40 21.47 -1.70
N ILE A 340 -0.68 22.51 -2.13
CA ILE A 340 -0.87 23.88 -1.64
C ILE A 340 -0.88 24.86 -2.82
N SER A 341 -1.51 26.02 -2.64
CA SER A 341 -1.56 27.07 -3.65
C SER A 341 -1.37 28.46 -3.07
N SER A 342 -0.77 29.35 -3.86
CA SER A 342 -0.57 30.76 -3.55
C SER A 342 -0.81 31.57 -4.82
N GLY A 343 -2.01 32.14 -4.96
CA GLY A 343 -2.45 32.75 -6.21
C GLY A 343 -2.42 31.74 -7.35
N ARG A 344 -1.60 32.00 -8.37
CA ARG A 344 -1.44 31.11 -9.53
C ARG A 344 -0.41 30.01 -9.33
N ASP A 345 0.40 30.06 -8.29
CA ASP A 345 1.44 29.07 -8.05
C ASP A 345 0.88 27.90 -7.23
N VAL A 346 1.10 26.69 -7.72
CA VAL A 346 0.66 25.44 -7.11
C VAL A 346 1.89 24.59 -6.84
N TYR A 347 2.03 24.15 -5.59
CA TYR A 347 3.07 23.23 -5.18
C TYR A 347 2.46 21.88 -4.83
N LEU A 348 3.14 20.81 -5.25
CA LEU A 348 2.69 19.43 -5.07
C LEU A 348 3.77 18.62 -4.35
N GLY A 349 3.36 17.85 -3.35
CA GLY A 349 4.23 16.94 -2.60
C GLY A 349 4.79 15.80 -3.46
N SER A 350 5.73 15.04 -2.91
CA SER A 350 6.38 13.94 -3.63
C SER A 350 5.44 12.76 -3.91
N SER A 351 5.82 11.87 -4.81
CA SER A 351 5.17 10.55 -4.95
C SER A 351 5.66 9.56 -3.88
N PRO A 352 4.78 8.70 -3.30
CA PRO A 352 5.19 7.70 -2.32
C PRO A 352 5.89 6.51 -3.01
N ASN A 353 7.21 6.62 -3.26
CA ASN A 353 8.06 5.57 -3.88
C ASN A 353 9.51 6.03 -4.18
N GLY A 354 10.13 6.81 -3.29
CA GLY A 354 11.50 7.32 -3.46
C GLY A 354 11.60 8.53 -4.37
N ASP A 355 10.49 9.25 -4.54
CA ASP A 355 10.49 10.56 -5.17
C ASP A 355 10.96 11.59 -4.15
N ASP A 356 11.99 12.35 -4.49
CA ASP A 356 12.70 13.34 -3.68
C ASP A 356 12.55 14.74 -4.27
N GLN A 357 11.39 14.98 -4.89
CA GLN A 357 11.05 16.23 -5.55
C GLN A 357 9.75 16.79 -4.98
N ILE A 358 9.69 18.10 -4.86
CA ILE A 358 8.47 18.89 -4.76
C ILE A 358 8.26 19.52 -6.13
N TYR A 359 7.02 19.51 -6.62
CA TYR A 359 6.70 19.99 -7.96
C TYR A 359 6.05 21.36 -7.88
N HIS A 360 6.43 22.27 -8.77
CA HIS A 360 5.86 23.60 -8.89
C HIS A 360 5.25 23.77 -10.27
N ILE A 361 3.99 24.19 -10.31
CA ILE A 361 3.25 24.56 -11.52
C ILE A 361 2.71 25.97 -11.34
N SER A 362 2.79 26.79 -12.38
CA SER A 362 2.06 28.05 -12.43
C SER A 362 0.81 27.89 -13.31
N ILE A 363 -0.37 28.21 -12.77
CA ILE A 363 -1.66 28.12 -13.46
C ILE A 363 -1.83 29.32 -14.41
N ASN A 364 -1.37 29.14 -15.63
CA ASN A 364 -1.41 30.07 -16.76
C ASN A 364 -2.04 29.35 -17.99
N GLU A 365 -2.03 29.94 -19.19
CA GLU A 365 -2.71 29.35 -20.37
C GLU A 365 -2.26 27.92 -20.74
N ASP A 366 -1.06 27.49 -20.34
CA ASP A 366 -0.49 26.16 -20.66
C ASP A 366 -0.35 25.23 -19.44
N TRP A 367 -1.06 25.51 -18.33
CA TRP A 367 -0.95 24.74 -17.08
C TRP A 367 -1.24 23.25 -17.25
N GLU A 368 -2.21 22.88 -18.11
CA GLU A 368 -2.51 21.48 -18.40
C GLU A 368 -1.27 20.80 -18.99
N ASP A 369 -0.65 21.41 -20.01
CA ASP A 369 0.57 20.90 -20.62
C ASP A 369 1.73 20.76 -19.60
N GLN A 370 1.85 21.69 -18.65
CA GLN A 370 2.85 21.59 -17.58
C GLN A 370 2.70 20.27 -16.80
N ILE A 371 1.48 19.96 -16.35
CA ILE A 371 1.15 18.71 -15.65
C ILE A 371 1.38 17.48 -16.53
N LEU A 372 0.92 17.54 -17.78
CA LEU A 372 1.03 16.44 -18.73
C LEU A 372 2.52 16.07 -18.96
N TYR A 373 3.44 17.04 -18.99
CA TYR A 373 4.85 16.81 -19.29
C TYR A 373 5.78 16.68 -18.06
N LEU A 374 5.22 16.57 -16.85
CA LEU A 374 6.00 16.19 -15.68
C LEU A 374 6.62 14.80 -15.86
N GLU A 375 7.91 14.69 -15.56
CA GLU A 375 8.71 13.47 -15.69
C GLU A 375 9.46 13.21 -14.38
N ARG A 376 9.71 11.94 -14.08
CA ARG A 376 10.47 11.56 -12.87
C ARG A 376 11.85 12.19 -12.87
N LYS A 377 12.29 12.70 -11.72
CA LYS A 377 13.62 13.28 -11.47
C LYS A 377 14.26 12.64 -10.22
N GLY A 378 15.47 13.09 -9.87
CA GLY A 378 16.21 12.62 -8.69
C GLY A 378 16.30 11.09 -8.51
N GLN A 379 16.06 10.64 -7.28
CA GLN A 379 16.22 9.23 -6.89
C GLN A 379 15.26 8.31 -7.63
N VAL A 380 13.98 8.69 -7.77
CA VAL A 380 12.98 7.89 -8.48
C VAL A 380 13.34 7.66 -9.96
N LYS A 381 13.98 8.64 -10.62
CA LYS A 381 14.49 8.46 -11.98
C LYS A 381 15.70 7.52 -12.05
N THR A 382 16.53 7.52 -11.01
CA THR A 382 17.68 6.60 -10.91
C THR A 382 17.21 5.15 -10.82
N ILE A 383 16.20 4.89 -9.98
CA ILE A 383 15.57 3.56 -9.83
C ILE A 383 14.98 3.07 -11.16
N GLU A 384 14.28 3.94 -11.86
CA GLU A 384 13.77 3.64 -13.20
C GLU A 384 14.88 3.19 -14.16
N ASN A 385 15.97 3.97 -14.25
CA ASN A 385 17.08 3.66 -15.14
C ASN A 385 17.73 2.32 -14.79
N ASP A 386 17.89 2.02 -13.50
CA ASP A 386 18.46 0.76 -13.03
C ASP A 386 17.55 -0.44 -13.31
N LEU A 387 16.22 -0.29 -13.18
CA LEU A 387 15.27 -1.34 -13.57
C LEU A 387 15.24 -1.57 -15.08
N MET A 388 15.35 -0.52 -15.90
CA MET A 388 15.45 -0.67 -17.36
C MET A 388 16.76 -1.36 -17.76
N LYS A 389 17.87 -1.01 -17.12
CA LYS A 389 19.14 -1.71 -17.30
C LYS A 389 19.06 -3.18 -16.88
N LEU A 390 18.42 -3.48 -15.74
CA LEU A 390 18.16 -4.85 -15.29
C LEU A 390 17.32 -5.61 -16.31
N ARG A 391 16.27 -4.96 -16.86
CA ARG A 391 15.44 -5.54 -17.90
C ARG A 391 16.25 -5.89 -19.15
N ASP A 392 17.11 -5.00 -19.62
CA ASP A 392 17.99 -5.28 -20.76
C ASP A 392 18.92 -6.47 -20.50
N GLN A 393 19.48 -6.57 -19.29
CA GLN A 393 20.29 -7.73 -18.88
C GLN A 393 19.47 -9.04 -18.90
N VAL A 394 18.23 -9.01 -18.39
CA VAL A 394 17.32 -10.16 -18.39
C VAL A 394 16.96 -10.58 -19.82
N MET A 395 16.67 -9.62 -20.70
CA MET A 395 16.33 -9.91 -22.10
C MET A 395 17.50 -10.57 -22.82
N ASN A 396 18.72 -10.10 -22.58
CA ASN A 396 19.96 -10.66 -23.12
C ASN A 396 20.40 -11.98 -22.46
N TYR A 397 19.89 -12.29 -21.27
CA TYR A 397 20.20 -13.55 -20.60
C TYR A 397 19.67 -14.74 -21.41
N PRO A 398 20.48 -15.78 -21.67
CA PRO A 398 20.06 -16.93 -22.46
C PRO A 398 18.92 -17.66 -21.77
N ASN A 399 17.95 -18.16 -22.53
CA ASN A 399 16.89 -19.00 -21.97
C ASN A 399 17.51 -20.30 -21.44
N LYS A 400 17.62 -20.43 -20.12
CA LYS A 400 18.19 -21.59 -19.43
C LYS A 400 17.14 -22.42 -18.72
N THR A 401 15.84 -22.25 -19.03
CA THR A 401 14.78 -22.97 -18.31
C THR A 401 14.95 -24.48 -18.47
N GLN A 402 15.48 -25.11 -17.42
CA GLN A 402 15.64 -26.55 -17.27
C GLN A 402 14.48 -27.18 -16.48
N SER A 403 13.70 -26.37 -15.77
CA SER A 403 12.63 -26.84 -14.88
C SER A 403 11.29 -26.99 -15.61
N GLU A 404 10.64 -28.14 -15.42
CA GLU A 404 9.26 -28.39 -15.84
C GLU A 404 8.21 -27.88 -14.82
N THR A 405 8.64 -27.26 -13.71
CA THR A 405 7.73 -26.75 -12.67
C THR A 405 6.74 -25.75 -13.26
N PRO A 406 5.43 -26.00 -13.17
CA PRO A 406 4.43 -25.10 -13.73
C PRO A 406 4.26 -23.85 -12.88
N TYR A 407 4.22 -22.69 -13.54
CA TYR A 407 3.83 -21.40 -12.97
C TYR A 407 2.47 -20.98 -13.52
N TYR A 408 1.52 -20.70 -12.63
CA TYR A 408 0.16 -20.36 -13.01
C TYR A 408 0.02 -18.84 -13.13
N ILE A 409 -0.24 -18.35 -14.35
CA ILE A 409 -0.39 -16.95 -14.68
C ILE A 409 -1.88 -16.65 -14.87
N SER A 410 -2.45 -15.80 -14.01
CA SER A 410 -3.83 -15.34 -14.18
C SER A 410 -3.91 -14.32 -15.32
N ILE A 411 -4.86 -14.52 -16.22
CA ILE A 411 -5.25 -13.59 -17.28
C ILE A 411 -6.57 -12.95 -16.89
N ASN A 412 -6.60 -11.62 -16.82
CA ASN A 412 -7.84 -10.88 -16.60
C ASN A 412 -8.75 -11.01 -17.83
N ASP A 413 -9.91 -11.63 -17.65
CA ASP A 413 -10.94 -11.80 -18.66
C ASP A 413 -12.17 -10.97 -18.26
N ARG A 414 -12.29 -9.75 -18.78
CA ARG A 414 -13.41 -8.85 -18.45
C ARG A 414 -14.59 -8.97 -19.42
N ASP A 415 -14.33 -9.35 -20.68
CA ASP A 415 -15.32 -9.27 -21.76
C ASP A 415 -15.39 -10.55 -22.62
N GLY A 416 -15.00 -11.71 -22.07
CA GLY A 416 -14.90 -12.96 -22.82
C GLY A 416 -13.75 -12.98 -23.83
N SER A 417 -12.74 -12.13 -23.60
CA SER A 417 -11.57 -11.95 -24.44
C SER A 417 -10.42 -12.90 -24.06
N PHE A 418 -10.68 -13.93 -23.25
CA PHE A 418 -9.67 -14.86 -22.75
C PHE A 418 -8.74 -15.40 -23.85
N PHE A 419 -9.27 -15.92 -24.97
CA PHE A 419 -8.42 -16.51 -26.02
C PHE A 419 -7.55 -15.49 -26.74
N LYS A 420 -8.09 -14.29 -26.99
CA LYS A 420 -7.32 -13.17 -27.55
C LYS A 420 -6.16 -12.81 -26.62
N ASN A 421 -6.44 -12.72 -25.31
CA ASN A 421 -5.41 -12.42 -24.31
C ASN A 421 -4.43 -13.59 -24.14
N LEU A 422 -4.88 -14.83 -24.18
CA LEU A 422 -4.03 -16.02 -24.10
C LEU A 422 -3.02 -16.08 -25.24
N GLU A 423 -3.47 -15.89 -26.48
CA GLU A 423 -2.59 -15.86 -27.66
C GLU A 423 -1.51 -14.78 -27.50
N ARG A 424 -1.90 -13.59 -27.04
CA ARG A 424 -0.98 -12.48 -26.74
C ARG A 424 0.07 -12.89 -25.70
N TYR A 425 -0.35 -13.38 -24.54
CA TYR A 425 0.56 -13.82 -23.47
C TYR A 425 1.50 -14.94 -23.94
N GLN A 426 1.01 -15.91 -24.71
CA GLN A 426 1.84 -16.99 -25.26
C GLN A 426 2.84 -16.48 -26.30
N SER A 427 2.49 -15.45 -27.06
CA SER A 427 3.40 -14.85 -28.03
C SER A 427 4.50 -14.02 -27.36
N GLN A 428 4.16 -13.22 -26.35
CA GLN A 428 5.10 -12.38 -25.60
C GLN A 428 5.97 -13.21 -24.64
N TYR A 429 5.40 -14.26 -24.05
CA TYR A 429 6.06 -15.12 -23.06
C TYR A 429 6.01 -16.59 -23.51
N PRO A 430 6.80 -16.97 -24.54
CA PRO A 430 6.78 -18.31 -25.12
C PRO A 430 7.53 -19.34 -24.25
N TYR A 431 7.21 -19.38 -22.96
CA TYR A 431 7.87 -20.21 -21.96
C TYR A 431 7.01 -21.43 -21.61
N LYS A 432 7.59 -22.64 -21.71
CA LYS A 432 6.85 -23.91 -21.56
C LYS A 432 6.33 -24.16 -20.14
N ASN A 433 6.97 -23.54 -19.15
CA ASN A 433 6.63 -23.64 -17.74
C ASN A 433 5.42 -22.76 -17.36
N PHE A 434 4.92 -21.89 -18.24
CA PHE A 434 3.74 -21.07 -17.96
C PHE A 434 2.44 -21.83 -18.25
N LYS A 435 1.51 -21.76 -17.28
CA LYS A 435 0.13 -22.26 -17.37
C LYS A 435 -0.80 -21.08 -17.15
N TYR A 436 -1.72 -20.86 -18.07
CA TYR A 436 -2.61 -19.70 -18.01
C TYR A 436 -3.98 -20.11 -17.51
N PHE A 437 -4.61 -19.25 -16.70
CA PHE A 437 -5.96 -19.44 -16.22
C PHE A 437 -6.68 -18.10 -16.07
N THR A 438 -7.99 -18.12 -15.87
CA THR A 438 -8.77 -16.93 -15.53
C THR A 438 -9.65 -17.17 -14.30
N GLN A 439 -10.34 -16.13 -13.85
CA GLN A 439 -11.20 -16.18 -12.67
C GLN A 439 -12.58 -15.61 -12.98
N THR A 440 -13.62 -16.20 -12.40
CA THR A 440 -14.99 -15.66 -12.48
C THR A 440 -15.69 -15.71 -11.14
N LYS A 441 -16.42 -14.64 -10.78
CA LYS A 441 -17.35 -14.66 -9.64
C LYS A 441 -18.66 -15.34 -10.04
N VAL A 442 -19.22 -16.12 -9.12
CA VAL A 442 -20.57 -16.68 -9.19
C VAL A 442 -21.23 -16.56 -7.82
N MET A 443 -22.53 -16.23 -7.82
CA MET A 443 -23.30 -16.01 -6.60
C MET A 443 -24.74 -16.44 -6.84
N GLU A 444 -25.28 -17.28 -5.97
CA GLU A 444 -26.66 -17.77 -6.09
C GLU A 444 -27.68 -16.64 -5.88
N SER A 445 -28.93 -16.87 -6.28
CA SER A 445 -30.03 -15.90 -6.13
C SER A 445 -30.49 -15.72 -4.69
N SER A 446 -30.12 -16.65 -3.81
CA SER A 446 -30.45 -16.65 -2.38
C SER A 446 -29.22 -17.00 -1.56
N PRO A 447 -29.07 -16.45 -0.33
CA PRO A 447 -27.91 -16.73 0.50
C PRO A 447 -27.84 -18.21 0.87
N PRO A 448 -26.68 -18.87 0.71
CA PRO A 448 -26.45 -20.17 1.32
C PRO A 448 -26.64 -20.07 2.84
N LEU A 449 -27.26 -21.10 3.39
CA LEU A 449 -27.59 -21.20 4.81
C LEU A 449 -26.49 -21.96 5.57
N ASP A 450 -26.35 -21.63 6.85
CA ASP A 450 -25.49 -22.30 7.80
C ASP A 450 -26.16 -23.55 8.40
N GLU A 451 -25.49 -24.21 9.35
CA GLU A 451 -26.01 -25.42 9.98
C GLU A 451 -27.26 -25.21 10.85
N ASN A 452 -27.63 -23.95 11.13
CA ASN A 452 -28.84 -23.57 11.87
C ASN A 452 -29.99 -23.16 10.92
N GLY A 453 -29.75 -23.14 9.61
CA GLY A 453 -30.74 -22.72 8.61
C GLY A 453 -30.80 -21.21 8.40
N GLU A 454 -29.80 -20.45 8.86
CA GLU A 454 -29.72 -19.00 8.72
C GLU A 454 -28.60 -18.60 7.73
N PRO A 455 -28.70 -17.45 7.05
CA PRO A 455 -27.61 -16.93 6.22
C PRO A 455 -26.32 -16.74 7.03
N TRP A 456 -25.18 -17.19 6.50
CA TRP A 456 -23.86 -17.06 7.15
C TRP A 456 -23.51 -15.63 7.57
N SER A 457 -23.87 -14.64 6.73
CA SER A 457 -23.85 -13.22 7.04
C SER A 457 -24.80 -12.47 6.11
N GLN A 458 -25.97 -12.11 6.64
CA GLN A 458 -26.97 -11.37 5.88
C GLN A 458 -26.45 -10.01 5.42
N HIS A 459 -25.70 -9.32 6.27
CA HIS A 459 -25.11 -8.03 5.93
C HIS A 459 -24.14 -8.17 4.76
N ARG A 460 -23.20 -9.12 4.84
CA ARG A 460 -22.21 -9.34 3.78
C ARG A 460 -22.85 -9.77 2.46
N TRP A 461 -23.85 -10.66 2.53
CA TRP A 461 -24.61 -11.08 1.35
C TRP A 461 -25.23 -9.89 0.62
N ASN A 462 -25.92 -9.00 1.36
CA ASN A 462 -26.60 -7.85 0.79
C ASN A 462 -25.61 -6.91 0.08
N THR A 463 -24.43 -6.69 0.66
CA THR A 463 -23.38 -5.86 0.05
C THR A 463 -22.86 -6.47 -1.25
N ASP A 464 -22.54 -7.77 -1.26
CA ASP A 464 -21.97 -8.43 -2.43
C ASP A 464 -22.97 -8.66 -3.57
N ALA A 465 -24.26 -8.82 -3.24
CA ALA A 465 -25.34 -9.07 -4.19
C ALA A 465 -25.66 -7.84 -5.05
N ILE A 466 -25.25 -6.64 -4.65
CA ILE A 466 -25.35 -5.40 -5.45
C ILE A 466 -24.68 -5.58 -6.82
N ASN A 467 -23.60 -6.37 -6.88
CA ASN A 467 -22.87 -6.69 -8.12
C ASN A 467 -23.51 -7.83 -8.94
N GLY A 468 -24.73 -8.26 -8.60
CA GLY A 468 -25.51 -9.24 -9.33
C GLY A 468 -25.46 -10.66 -8.76
N THR A 469 -26.54 -11.41 -8.99
CA THR A 469 -26.71 -12.82 -8.63
C THR A 469 -27.13 -13.65 -9.84
N MET A 470 -27.08 -14.98 -9.71
CA MET A 470 -27.40 -15.94 -10.77
C MET A 470 -28.25 -17.07 -10.21
N SER A 471 -29.10 -17.66 -11.03
CA SER A 471 -29.73 -18.94 -10.74
C SER A 471 -28.70 -20.08 -10.78
N ILE A 472 -29.00 -21.20 -10.11
CA ILE A 472 -28.13 -22.38 -10.12
C ILE A 472 -27.90 -22.89 -11.56
N ASP A 473 -28.94 -22.87 -12.39
CA ASP A 473 -28.84 -23.33 -13.79
C ASP A 473 -27.93 -22.42 -14.63
N GLU A 474 -27.95 -21.11 -14.42
CA GLU A 474 -27.02 -20.17 -15.08
C GLU A 474 -25.57 -20.41 -14.65
N ILE A 475 -25.33 -20.64 -13.36
CA ILE A 475 -24.00 -20.97 -12.83
C ILE A 475 -23.47 -22.26 -13.47
N VAL A 476 -24.31 -23.31 -13.53
CA VAL A 476 -23.94 -24.59 -14.13
C VAL A 476 -23.77 -24.47 -15.66
N ALA A 477 -24.60 -23.68 -16.33
CA ALA A 477 -24.45 -23.40 -17.76
C ALA A 477 -23.11 -22.71 -18.06
N LYS A 478 -22.71 -21.74 -17.22
CA LYS A 478 -21.40 -21.09 -17.30
C LYS A 478 -20.26 -22.08 -17.13
N ALA A 479 -20.36 -23.01 -16.17
CA ALA A 479 -19.38 -24.09 -16.02
C ALA A 479 -19.29 -24.99 -17.28
N ARG A 480 -20.43 -25.38 -17.86
CA ARG A 480 -20.45 -26.15 -19.12
C ARG A 480 -19.79 -25.38 -20.27
N GLN A 481 -20.01 -24.07 -20.36
CA GLN A 481 -19.36 -23.23 -21.37
C GLN A 481 -17.85 -23.17 -21.18
N ILE A 482 -17.39 -23.03 -19.94
CA ILE A 482 -15.96 -23.07 -19.59
C ILE A 482 -15.32 -24.39 -20.03
N GLU A 483 -15.95 -25.52 -19.75
CA GLU A 483 -15.47 -26.86 -20.15
C GLU A 483 -15.47 -27.03 -21.67
N ALA A 484 -16.58 -26.69 -22.33
CA ALA A 484 -16.73 -26.83 -23.78
C ALA A 484 -15.70 -25.99 -24.55
N ASN A 485 -15.39 -24.79 -24.04
CA ASN A 485 -14.40 -23.91 -24.65
C ASN A 485 -12.97 -24.18 -24.18
N LYS A 486 -12.75 -25.02 -23.16
CA LYS A 486 -11.41 -25.35 -22.64
C LYS A 486 -10.69 -24.18 -21.97
N ILE A 487 -11.40 -23.41 -21.15
CA ILE A 487 -10.87 -22.21 -20.46
C ILE A 487 -10.52 -22.56 -19.02
N PRO A 488 -9.24 -22.73 -18.63
CA PRO A 488 -8.89 -23.05 -17.24
C PRO A 488 -9.35 -21.92 -16.31
N THR A 489 -10.24 -22.23 -15.36
CA THR A 489 -10.96 -21.20 -14.58
C THR A 489 -11.00 -21.54 -13.09
N ILE A 490 -10.75 -20.53 -12.24
CA ILE A 490 -11.05 -20.55 -10.80
C ILE A 490 -12.36 -19.79 -10.55
N PHE A 491 -13.28 -20.40 -9.79
CA PHE A 491 -14.54 -19.76 -9.40
C PHE A 491 -14.39 -19.04 -8.06
N LYS A 492 -14.66 -17.73 -8.02
CA LYS A 492 -14.77 -16.94 -6.78
C LYS A 492 -16.16 -17.14 -6.19
N ILE A 493 -16.22 -17.73 -5.00
CA ILE A 493 -17.45 -18.29 -4.42
C ILE A 493 -17.68 -17.91 -2.96
N GLY A 494 -16.97 -16.92 -2.43
CA GLY A 494 -17.25 -16.45 -1.08
C GLY A 494 -16.40 -15.24 -0.71
N HIS A 495 -16.88 -14.49 0.27
CA HIS A 495 -16.19 -13.32 0.81
C HIS A 495 -16.53 -13.11 2.28
N SER A 496 -15.57 -12.80 3.14
CA SER A 496 -15.78 -12.52 4.58
C SER A 496 -16.60 -13.57 5.32
N CYS A 497 -16.22 -14.84 5.17
CA CYS A 497 -16.92 -15.99 5.74
C CYS A 497 -18.40 -16.06 5.33
N MET A 498 -18.76 -15.46 4.19
CA MET A 498 -20.05 -15.60 3.52
C MET A 498 -19.84 -16.39 2.22
N PRO A 499 -20.26 -17.66 2.15
CA PRO A 499 -20.25 -18.39 0.90
C PRO A 499 -21.30 -17.82 -0.06
N PHE A 500 -20.95 -17.75 -1.35
CA PHE A 500 -21.82 -17.27 -2.42
C PHE A 500 -22.63 -18.38 -3.09
N ILE A 501 -22.21 -19.64 -2.92
CA ILE A 501 -22.89 -20.82 -3.45
C ILE A 501 -23.01 -21.89 -2.37
N THR A 502 -23.94 -22.81 -2.54
CA THR A 502 -24.06 -24.02 -1.72
C THR A 502 -23.02 -25.06 -2.13
N LEU A 503 -22.73 -26.02 -1.23
CA LEU A 503 -21.89 -27.19 -1.55
C LEU A 503 -22.48 -28.03 -2.69
N GLU A 504 -23.82 -28.07 -2.82
CA GLU A 504 -24.51 -28.74 -3.92
C GLU A 504 -24.20 -28.06 -5.27
N THR A 505 -24.26 -26.72 -5.31
CA THR A 505 -23.89 -25.97 -6.52
C THR A 505 -22.41 -26.12 -6.84
N ALA A 506 -21.51 -26.11 -5.84
CA ALA A 506 -20.10 -26.38 -6.05
C ALA A 506 -19.87 -27.77 -6.69
N GLU A 507 -20.56 -28.80 -6.20
CA GLU A 507 -20.52 -30.14 -6.79
C GLU A 507 -21.05 -30.17 -8.23
N LYS A 508 -22.15 -29.46 -8.52
CA LYS A 508 -22.68 -29.33 -9.89
C LYS A 508 -21.68 -28.64 -10.83
N ILE A 509 -20.94 -27.63 -10.37
CA ILE A 509 -19.86 -27.00 -11.16
C ILE A 509 -18.77 -28.02 -11.48
N LEU A 510 -18.31 -28.79 -10.48
CA LEU A 510 -17.28 -29.81 -10.65
C LEU A 510 -17.70 -30.92 -11.61
N GLN A 511 -18.98 -31.32 -11.60
CA GLN A 511 -19.53 -32.28 -12.55
C GLN A 511 -19.66 -31.72 -13.97
N ALA A 512 -20.03 -30.44 -14.10
CA ALA A 512 -20.22 -29.77 -15.38
C ALA A 512 -18.90 -29.37 -16.06
N ALA A 513 -17.86 -29.12 -15.28
CA ALA A 513 -16.53 -28.71 -15.75
C ALA A 513 -15.39 -29.51 -15.11
N PRO A 514 -15.36 -30.84 -15.32
CA PRO A 514 -14.42 -31.73 -14.63
C PRO A 514 -12.95 -31.46 -14.98
N THR A 515 -12.65 -30.85 -16.12
CA THR A 515 -11.27 -30.61 -16.55
C THR A 515 -10.85 -29.16 -16.34
N TYR A 516 -11.71 -28.22 -16.74
CA TYR A 516 -11.36 -26.79 -16.84
C TYR A 516 -11.86 -25.94 -15.67
N CYS A 517 -12.68 -26.47 -14.76
CA CYS A 517 -12.75 -25.94 -13.40
C CYS A 517 -11.46 -26.34 -12.66
N LEU A 518 -10.58 -25.37 -12.41
CA LEU A 518 -9.34 -25.58 -11.67
C LEU A 518 -9.57 -25.62 -10.15
N GLY A 519 -10.66 -25.03 -9.66
CA GLY A 519 -10.94 -24.92 -8.24
C GLY A 519 -11.74 -23.69 -7.86
N PHE A 520 -11.70 -23.38 -6.57
CA PHE A 520 -12.51 -22.33 -5.95
C PHE A 520 -11.66 -21.34 -5.17
N GLU A 521 -12.10 -20.09 -5.12
CA GLU A 521 -11.51 -19.01 -4.30
C GLU A 521 -12.55 -18.44 -3.34
N THR A 522 -12.17 -18.30 -2.07
CA THR A 522 -12.83 -17.45 -1.07
C THR A 522 -11.87 -16.34 -0.66
N ALA A 523 -12.40 -15.18 -0.28
CA ALA A 523 -11.59 -14.00 0.01
C ALA A 523 -11.99 -13.33 1.33
N GLU A 524 -11.02 -12.70 1.98
CA GLU A 524 -11.19 -11.87 3.17
C GLU A 524 -11.93 -12.59 4.31
N ASP A 525 -11.67 -13.90 4.48
CA ASP A 525 -12.30 -14.73 5.52
C ASP A 525 -11.71 -14.38 6.90
N GLU A 526 -12.07 -13.20 7.41
CA GLU A 526 -11.44 -12.53 8.57
C GLU A 526 -12.41 -12.23 9.72
N ASP A 527 -13.68 -12.63 9.62
CA ASP A 527 -14.62 -12.50 10.74
C ASP A 527 -14.25 -13.51 11.83
N LEU A 528 -13.57 -13.03 12.87
CA LEU A 528 -13.02 -13.85 13.96
C LEU A 528 -14.08 -14.70 14.68
N ASP A 529 -15.31 -14.20 14.77
CA ASP A 529 -16.41 -14.89 15.44
C ASP A 529 -16.94 -16.06 14.58
N ARG A 530 -16.83 -15.95 13.24
CA ARG A 530 -17.32 -16.94 12.28
C ARG A 530 -16.25 -17.89 11.75
N ILE A 531 -14.97 -17.50 11.73
CA ILE A 531 -13.87 -18.24 11.10
C ILE A 531 -13.85 -19.74 11.49
N PRO A 532 -13.80 -20.14 12.78
CA PRO A 532 -13.64 -21.55 13.13
C PRO A 532 -14.80 -22.41 12.61
N ARG A 533 -16.02 -21.88 12.70
CA ARG A 533 -17.24 -22.53 12.22
C ARG A 533 -17.28 -22.59 10.69
N TYR A 534 -16.93 -21.50 10.01
CA TYR A 534 -16.88 -21.42 8.56
C TYR A 534 -15.91 -22.45 7.97
N PHE A 535 -14.70 -22.56 8.54
CA PHE A 535 -13.72 -23.52 8.07
C PHE A 535 -14.17 -24.96 8.30
N LYS A 536 -14.80 -25.24 9.45
CA LYS A 536 -15.32 -26.57 9.78
C LYS A 536 -16.52 -27.00 8.93
N HIS A 537 -17.49 -26.12 8.74
CA HIS A 537 -18.81 -26.49 8.19
C HIS A 537 -18.98 -26.14 6.71
N TYR A 538 -18.13 -25.30 6.13
CA TYR A 538 -18.18 -24.96 4.70
C TYR A 538 -16.86 -25.23 3.97
N TYR A 539 -15.75 -24.62 4.41
CA TYR A 539 -14.45 -24.72 3.70
C TYR A 539 -13.93 -26.16 3.66
N GLN A 540 -14.01 -26.89 4.77
CA GLN A 540 -13.57 -28.28 4.84
C GLN A 540 -14.41 -29.20 3.92
N PRO A 541 -15.76 -29.20 3.99
CA PRO A 541 -16.57 -29.96 3.03
C PRO A 541 -16.34 -29.59 1.56
N LEU A 542 -16.14 -28.31 1.25
CA LEU A 542 -15.75 -27.85 -0.09
C LEU A 542 -14.40 -28.47 -0.50
N SER A 543 -13.43 -28.45 0.39
CA SER A 543 -12.12 -29.05 0.15
C SER A 543 -12.21 -30.56 -0.10
N ASP A 544 -13.10 -31.25 0.61
CA ASP A 544 -13.37 -32.68 0.39
C ASP A 544 -13.99 -32.97 -0.98
N LEU A 545 -14.88 -32.10 -1.45
CA LEU A 545 -15.38 -32.15 -2.83
C LEU A 545 -14.23 -31.99 -3.83
N CYS A 546 -13.37 -31.01 -3.64
CA CYS A 546 -12.21 -30.78 -4.51
C CYS A 546 -11.24 -31.97 -4.57
N VAL A 547 -11.05 -32.69 -3.46
CA VAL A 547 -10.30 -33.96 -3.44
C VAL A 547 -11.01 -35.02 -4.29
N ARG A 548 -12.33 -35.22 -4.07
CA ARG A 548 -13.13 -36.25 -4.77
C ARG A 548 -13.17 -36.05 -6.29
N TYR A 549 -13.18 -34.80 -6.75
CA TYR A 549 -13.30 -34.46 -8.18
C TYR A 549 -11.96 -34.16 -8.86
N GLY A 550 -10.90 -34.86 -8.46
CA GLY A 550 -9.62 -34.83 -9.17
C GLY A 550 -8.68 -33.70 -8.75
N ALA A 551 -8.59 -33.45 -7.43
CA ALA A 551 -7.58 -32.56 -6.84
C ALA A 551 -7.66 -31.10 -7.34
N LYS A 552 -8.82 -30.48 -7.15
CA LYS A 552 -9.04 -29.06 -7.48
C LYS A 552 -8.45 -28.12 -6.42
N PHE A 553 -7.99 -26.94 -6.83
CA PHE A 553 -7.44 -25.94 -5.92
C PHE A 553 -8.52 -25.37 -4.97
N ASN A 554 -8.13 -25.11 -3.73
CA ASN A 554 -8.89 -24.30 -2.78
C ASN A 554 -8.03 -23.11 -2.39
N ILE A 555 -8.38 -21.95 -2.94
CA ILE A 555 -7.67 -20.71 -2.72
C ILE A 555 -8.39 -19.95 -1.61
N THR A 556 -7.65 -19.50 -0.61
CA THR A 556 -8.15 -18.53 0.37
C THR A 556 -7.24 -17.31 0.36
N LYS A 557 -7.84 -16.13 0.13
CA LYS A 557 -7.13 -14.85 -0.04
C LYS A 557 -7.51 -13.90 1.08
N ASN A 558 -6.67 -13.77 2.09
CA ASN A 558 -7.06 -13.10 3.34
C ASN A 558 -6.27 -11.82 3.64
N LYS A 559 -6.86 -10.97 4.50
CA LYS A 559 -6.30 -9.70 4.98
C LYS A 559 -5.90 -9.78 6.46
N GLY A 560 -5.28 -8.73 7.00
CA GLY A 560 -4.78 -8.70 8.38
C GLY A 560 -3.61 -9.68 8.57
N LEU A 561 -3.31 -10.09 9.81
CA LEU A 561 -2.20 -11.01 10.11
C LEU A 561 -2.59 -12.50 9.95
N TRP A 562 -3.36 -12.83 8.92
CA TRP A 562 -4.07 -14.11 8.81
C TRP A 562 -3.15 -15.34 8.74
N TRP A 563 -2.12 -15.29 7.89
CA TRP A 563 -1.27 -16.47 7.61
C TRP A 563 -0.23 -16.74 8.70
N ALA A 564 0.18 -15.70 9.42
CA ALA A 564 1.05 -15.88 10.58
C ALA A 564 0.28 -16.28 11.85
N SER A 565 -1.06 -16.17 11.86
CA SER A 565 -1.83 -16.35 13.09
C SER A 565 -3.08 -17.23 12.96
N THR A 566 -4.08 -16.86 12.16
CA THR A 566 -5.39 -17.53 12.06
C THR A 566 -5.28 -19.02 11.72
N VAL A 567 -4.25 -19.41 10.99
CA VAL A 567 -3.99 -20.82 10.64
C VAL A 567 -3.67 -21.69 11.86
N SER A 568 -3.23 -21.11 12.97
CA SER A 568 -2.99 -21.83 14.24
C SER A 568 -4.26 -22.18 15.01
N ILE A 569 -5.43 -21.70 14.56
CA ILE A 569 -6.73 -22.12 15.10
C ILE A 569 -7.00 -23.57 14.66
N PRO A 570 -7.27 -24.51 15.57
CA PRO A 570 -7.37 -25.94 15.23
C PRO A 570 -8.39 -26.28 14.13
N GLU A 571 -9.55 -25.62 14.12
CA GLU A 571 -10.58 -25.80 13.09
C GLU A 571 -10.12 -25.33 11.72
N VAL A 572 -9.38 -24.22 11.66
CA VAL A 572 -8.84 -23.65 10.43
C VAL A 572 -7.76 -24.58 9.87
N TYR A 573 -6.77 -24.94 10.70
CA TYR A 573 -5.71 -25.87 10.32
C TYR A 573 -6.28 -27.20 9.79
N ARG A 574 -7.20 -27.82 10.54
CA ARG A 574 -7.84 -29.08 10.15
C ARG A 574 -8.63 -28.94 8.85
N GLY A 575 -9.37 -27.84 8.70
CA GLY A 575 -10.15 -27.58 7.50
C GLY A 575 -9.30 -27.46 6.25
N MET A 576 -8.12 -26.84 6.37
CA MET A 576 -7.19 -26.62 5.27
C MET A 576 -6.27 -27.81 4.96
N PHE A 577 -5.79 -28.53 5.98
CA PHE A 577 -4.65 -29.46 5.83
C PHE A 577 -4.91 -30.89 6.33
N GLY A 578 -6.07 -31.19 6.91
CA GLY A 578 -6.36 -32.52 7.49
C GLY A 578 -6.17 -33.72 6.53
N ASP A 579 -6.35 -34.93 7.05
CA ASP A 579 -5.89 -36.24 6.56
C ASP A 579 -6.07 -36.62 5.06
N LEU A 580 -6.89 -35.91 4.29
CA LEU A 580 -7.23 -36.23 2.90
C LEU A 580 -6.28 -35.64 1.84
N LYS A 581 -4.99 -35.47 2.18
CA LYS A 581 -3.97 -34.86 1.29
C LYS A 581 -4.32 -33.42 0.85
N ARG A 582 -5.11 -32.70 1.65
CA ARG A 582 -5.58 -31.34 1.32
C ARG A 582 -4.43 -30.32 1.18
N GLN A 583 -3.27 -30.59 1.79
CA GLN A 583 -2.04 -29.79 1.65
C GLN A 583 -1.61 -29.53 0.20
N ARG A 584 -1.94 -30.45 -0.72
CA ARG A 584 -1.59 -30.32 -2.15
C ARG A 584 -2.55 -29.43 -2.93
N LEU A 585 -3.70 -29.09 -2.34
CA LEU A 585 -4.80 -28.37 -2.98
C LEU A 585 -4.98 -26.96 -2.42
N THR A 586 -4.66 -26.79 -1.14
CA THR A 586 -4.76 -25.50 -0.47
C THR A 586 -3.71 -24.55 -1.04
N VAL A 587 -4.18 -23.38 -1.46
CA VAL A 587 -3.36 -22.31 -2.03
C VAL A 587 -3.47 -21.08 -1.15
N GLY A 588 -2.34 -20.64 -0.61
CA GLY A 588 -2.30 -19.49 0.26
C GLY A 588 -2.10 -18.17 -0.46
N SER A 589 -3.08 -17.28 -0.38
CA SER A 589 -3.02 -15.94 -0.98
C SER A 589 -3.22 -14.84 0.05
N THR A 590 -2.67 -13.67 -0.23
CA THR A 590 -2.87 -12.48 0.61
C THR A 590 -3.48 -11.31 -0.13
N GLU A 591 -4.19 -10.49 0.63
CA GLU A 591 -4.51 -9.11 0.34
C GLU A 591 -4.09 -8.30 1.59
N ASP A 592 -2.78 -8.10 1.75
CA ASP A 592 -2.19 -7.62 3.01
C ASP A 592 -2.47 -6.13 3.32
N SER A 593 -3.45 -5.52 2.65
CA SER A 593 -3.79 -4.10 2.78
C SER A 593 -4.28 -3.72 4.19
N ASN A 594 -4.70 -4.67 5.01
CA ASN A 594 -5.01 -4.43 6.43
C ASN A 594 -3.91 -4.88 7.41
N SER A 595 -2.74 -5.30 6.93
CA SER A 595 -1.64 -5.77 7.77
C SER A 595 -0.52 -4.73 7.84
N ARG A 596 -0.08 -4.41 9.07
CA ARG A 596 1.18 -3.69 9.30
C ARG A 596 2.38 -4.61 9.38
N THR A 597 2.19 -5.92 9.23
CA THR A 597 3.24 -6.94 9.29
C THR A 597 3.12 -7.99 8.18
N PRO A 598 2.96 -7.60 6.90
CA PRO A 598 2.84 -8.54 5.78
C PRO A 598 4.06 -9.46 5.62
N GLU A 599 5.22 -9.05 6.12
CA GLU A 599 6.42 -9.87 6.14
C GLU A 599 6.21 -11.14 6.97
N LEU A 600 5.49 -11.03 8.10
CA LEU A 600 5.14 -12.18 8.93
C LEU A 600 4.15 -13.11 8.22
N ASN A 601 3.16 -12.57 7.50
CA ASN A 601 2.26 -13.39 6.66
C ASN A 601 3.02 -14.13 5.55
N LEU A 602 4.00 -13.47 4.92
CA LEU A 602 4.88 -14.11 3.96
C LEU A 602 5.68 -15.24 4.61
N LEU A 603 6.33 -14.98 5.75
CA LEU A 603 7.11 -15.98 6.48
C LEU A 603 6.24 -17.14 7.01
N GLY A 604 4.98 -16.90 7.38
CA GLY A 604 4.00 -17.93 7.76
C GLY A 604 3.62 -18.83 6.58
N ARG A 605 3.29 -18.24 5.42
CA ARG A 605 3.05 -19.03 4.19
C ARG A 605 4.28 -19.81 3.76
N SER A 606 5.46 -19.21 3.90
CA SER A 606 6.74 -19.84 3.58
C SER A 606 7.06 -20.98 4.54
N GLY A 607 6.75 -20.83 5.84
CA GLY A 607 6.92 -21.88 6.84
C GLY A 607 6.01 -23.09 6.58
N LEU A 608 4.73 -22.85 6.29
CA LEU A 608 3.80 -23.91 5.84
C LEU A 608 4.29 -24.59 4.56
N TRP A 609 4.84 -23.81 3.63
CA TRP A 609 5.46 -24.37 2.43
C TRP A 609 6.67 -25.24 2.76
N LEU A 610 7.61 -24.77 3.58
CA LEU A 610 8.79 -25.54 4.02
C LEU A 610 8.42 -26.82 4.76
N ALA A 611 7.35 -26.78 5.55
CA ALA A 611 6.82 -27.92 6.31
C ALA A 611 6.19 -29.00 5.41
N GLY A 612 5.80 -28.65 4.19
CA GLY A 612 5.02 -29.54 3.32
C GLY A 612 3.51 -29.53 3.60
N ASP A 613 3.05 -28.64 4.48
CA ASP A 613 1.62 -28.42 4.77
C ASP A 613 0.92 -27.65 3.65
N MET A 614 1.68 -26.92 2.82
CA MET A 614 1.15 -26.20 1.65
C MET A 614 2.10 -26.31 0.45
N ASP A 615 1.57 -26.65 -0.72
CA ASP A 615 2.39 -26.74 -1.94
C ASP A 615 2.38 -25.46 -2.77
N TYR A 616 1.35 -24.63 -2.68
CA TYR A 616 1.18 -23.47 -3.56
C TYR A 616 0.94 -22.17 -2.78
N ILE A 617 1.69 -21.15 -3.16
CA ILE A 617 1.48 -19.77 -2.73
C ILE A 617 1.06 -18.96 -3.95
N TYR A 618 -0.04 -18.23 -3.79
CA TYR A 618 -0.59 -17.33 -4.81
C TYR A 618 -0.21 -15.90 -4.49
N ILE A 619 0.53 -15.29 -5.41
CA ILE A 619 1.06 -13.95 -5.30
C ILE A 619 0.13 -13.01 -6.06
N ASN A 620 -0.74 -12.35 -5.30
CA ASN A 620 -1.61 -11.29 -5.77
C ASN A 620 -0.87 -9.95 -5.72
N THR A 621 -0.94 -9.14 -6.77
CA THR A 621 -0.37 -7.77 -6.81
C THR A 621 -1.46 -6.78 -7.21
N ASN A 622 -1.62 -5.74 -6.41
CA ASN A 622 -2.54 -4.62 -6.61
C ASN A 622 -2.05 -3.41 -5.77
N SER A 623 -2.56 -2.20 -6.03
CA SER A 623 -2.12 -1.00 -5.30
C SER A 623 -2.59 -0.95 -3.85
N ASP A 624 -3.78 -1.48 -3.53
CA ASP A 624 -4.32 -1.59 -2.16
C ASP A 624 -3.35 -2.28 -1.18
N LEU A 625 -2.46 -3.17 -1.65
CA LEU A 625 -1.41 -3.79 -0.82
C LEU A 625 -0.48 -2.81 -0.11
N PHE A 626 -0.39 -1.59 -0.61
CA PHE A 626 0.48 -0.55 -0.11
C PHE A 626 -0.20 0.40 0.88
N SER A 627 -1.42 0.04 1.31
CA SER A 627 -2.05 0.64 2.48
C SER A 627 -1.16 0.64 3.68
N PHE A 628 -0.99 1.80 4.30
CA PHE A 628 -0.45 1.89 5.65
C PHE A 628 -1.48 2.26 6.71
N ASN A 629 -2.53 2.99 6.36
CA ASN A 629 -3.63 3.34 7.24
C ASN A 629 -4.92 3.52 6.40
N ARG A 630 -6.07 3.00 6.85
CA ARG A 630 -7.34 3.12 6.12
C ARG A 630 -7.94 4.52 6.16
N PHE A 631 -7.50 5.35 7.10
CA PHE A 631 -7.79 6.77 7.14
C PHE A 631 -6.86 7.56 6.24
N PHE A 632 -5.67 7.04 5.97
CA PHE A 632 -4.66 7.74 5.20
C PHE A 632 -4.19 6.91 4.01
N GLN A 633 -4.91 7.02 2.90
CA GLN A 633 -4.88 6.10 1.76
C GLN A 633 -3.90 6.52 0.64
N TRP A 634 -2.63 6.75 0.98
CA TRP A 634 -1.54 7.07 0.03
C TRP A 634 -1.09 5.86 -0.83
N GLU A 635 -2.00 4.95 -1.18
CA GLU A 635 -1.73 3.55 -1.59
C GLU A 635 -1.60 3.39 -3.12
N TYR A 636 -0.89 4.30 -3.78
CA TYR A 636 -0.76 4.36 -5.24
C TYR A 636 0.70 4.56 -5.69
N PRO A 637 1.62 3.60 -5.47
CA PRO A 637 2.97 3.75 -5.99
C PRO A 637 2.93 3.83 -7.52
N LYS A 638 3.18 5.02 -8.09
CA LYS A 638 3.27 5.26 -9.54
C LYS A 638 4.60 4.77 -10.13
N HIS A 639 5.10 3.62 -9.68
CA HIS A 639 6.36 3.02 -10.13
C HIS A 639 6.36 1.50 -9.96
N GLY A 640 6.99 0.77 -10.89
CA GLY A 640 6.99 -0.70 -10.88
C GLY A 640 7.82 -1.36 -9.77
N HIS A 641 8.77 -0.66 -9.17
CA HIS A 641 9.76 -1.24 -8.27
C HIS A 641 9.19 -1.94 -7.01
N PRO A 642 8.09 -1.47 -6.35
CA PRO A 642 7.53 -2.16 -5.19
C PRO A 642 6.89 -3.49 -5.58
N TYR A 643 6.16 -3.51 -6.70
CA TYR A 643 5.53 -4.72 -7.24
C TYR A 643 6.57 -5.74 -7.69
N PHE A 644 7.61 -5.29 -8.40
CA PHE A 644 8.70 -6.13 -8.89
C PHE A 644 9.34 -6.92 -7.74
N ARG A 645 9.87 -6.21 -6.74
CA ARG A 645 10.60 -6.82 -5.63
C ARG A 645 9.74 -7.79 -4.82
N ARG A 646 8.46 -7.44 -4.61
CA ARG A 646 7.49 -8.33 -3.98
C ARG A 646 7.31 -9.63 -4.77
N LEU A 647 7.12 -9.55 -6.09
CA LEU A 647 6.97 -10.73 -6.95
C LEU A 647 8.21 -11.63 -6.87
N VAL A 648 9.40 -11.04 -6.93
CA VAL A 648 10.68 -11.76 -6.81
C VAL A 648 10.77 -12.48 -5.45
N ALA A 649 10.70 -11.73 -4.35
CA ALA A 649 10.90 -12.27 -3.00
C ALA A 649 9.87 -13.36 -2.66
N HIS A 650 8.59 -13.14 -2.98
CA HIS A 650 7.54 -14.13 -2.69
C HIS A 650 7.74 -15.41 -3.51
N THR A 651 8.27 -15.31 -4.74
CA THR A 651 8.57 -16.49 -5.58
C THR A 651 9.71 -17.33 -4.99
N LEU A 652 10.77 -16.66 -4.52
CA LEU A 652 11.92 -17.29 -3.85
C LEU A 652 11.54 -17.98 -2.53
N LEU A 653 10.34 -17.70 -2.01
CA LEU A 653 9.79 -18.24 -0.78
C LEU A 653 8.62 -19.22 -0.99
N GLY A 654 8.47 -19.77 -2.19
CA GLY A 654 7.48 -20.82 -2.49
C GLY A 654 6.36 -20.42 -3.44
N GLY A 655 6.31 -19.13 -3.84
CA GLY A 655 5.36 -18.59 -4.80
C GLY A 655 5.39 -19.27 -6.16
N SER A 656 4.21 -19.64 -6.70
CA SER A 656 4.11 -20.28 -8.02
C SER A 656 2.82 -19.99 -8.79
N MET A 657 1.90 -19.24 -8.19
CA MET A 657 0.72 -18.72 -8.88
C MET A 657 0.75 -17.19 -8.81
N PHE A 658 0.31 -16.50 -9.86
CA PHE A 658 0.44 -15.05 -9.99
C PHE A 658 -0.82 -14.39 -10.50
N HIS A 659 -1.20 -13.28 -9.86
CA HIS A 659 -2.28 -12.42 -10.28
C HIS A 659 -1.85 -10.96 -10.29
N PHE A 660 -2.00 -10.34 -11.45
CA PHE A 660 -1.60 -8.97 -11.70
C PHE A 660 -2.85 -8.12 -11.90
N ARG A 661 -3.25 -7.38 -10.87
CA ARG A 661 -4.37 -6.45 -10.93
C ARG A 661 -3.83 -5.08 -11.31
N HIS A 662 -4.12 -4.65 -12.53
CA HIS A 662 -3.93 -3.26 -13.00
C HIS A 662 -2.50 -2.71 -12.97
N LEU A 663 -1.49 -3.54 -13.19
CA LEU A 663 -0.09 -3.11 -13.30
C LEU A 663 0.26 -2.48 -14.66
N GLY A 664 -0.68 -1.71 -15.23
CA GLY A 664 -0.41 -0.83 -16.37
C GLY A 664 -0.38 -1.47 -17.76
N GLY A 665 -0.97 -2.64 -17.96
CA GLY A 665 -1.11 -3.18 -19.32
C GLY A 665 -2.35 -2.67 -20.06
N HIS A 666 -2.25 -2.39 -21.36
CA HIS A 666 -3.38 -1.94 -22.18
C HIS A 666 -3.32 -2.37 -23.65
N ASP A 667 -4.49 -2.37 -24.29
CA ASP A 667 -4.65 -2.62 -25.73
C ASP A 667 -4.37 -1.34 -26.55
N THR A 668 -3.48 -1.45 -27.54
CA THR A 668 -3.15 -0.45 -28.56
C THR A 668 -3.68 -0.88 -29.94
N GLU A 669 -3.61 -0.01 -30.95
CA GLU A 669 -3.98 -0.38 -32.34
C GLU A 669 -3.07 -1.49 -32.90
N ASP A 670 -1.78 -1.44 -32.54
CA ASP A 670 -0.74 -2.36 -33.01
C ASP A 670 -0.53 -3.58 -32.09
N GLY A 671 -1.16 -3.64 -30.91
CA GLY A 671 -0.97 -4.76 -30.00
C GLY A 671 -1.44 -4.56 -28.56
N TYR A 672 -0.68 -5.12 -27.62
CA TYR A 672 -0.83 -4.91 -26.18
C TYR A 672 0.51 -4.41 -25.65
N GLU A 673 0.47 -3.36 -24.85
CA GLU A 673 1.66 -2.71 -24.33
C GLU A 673 1.57 -2.57 -22.81
N PHE A 674 2.70 -2.77 -22.14
CA PHE A 674 2.83 -2.37 -20.75
C PHE A 674 3.19 -0.90 -20.70
N THR A 675 2.57 -0.17 -19.78
CA THR A 675 3.05 1.12 -19.32
C THR A 675 4.46 0.99 -18.78
N GLN A 676 5.12 2.12 -18.58
CA GLN A 676 6.40 2.18 -17.89
C GLN A 676 6.42 1.38 -16.58
N MET A 677 5.44 1.60 -15.70
CA MET A 677 5.28 0.84 -14.45
C MET A 677 5.16 -0.67 -14.69
N GLY A 678 4.46 -1.09 -15.76
CA GLY A 678 4.32 -2.49 -16.14
C GLY A 678 5.62 -3.11 -16.65
N ARG A 679 6.41 -2.35 -17.42
CA ARG A 679 7.75 -2.75 -17.92
C ARG A 679 8.75 -2.91 -16.78
N GLU A 680 8.68 -2.04 -15.78
CA GLU A 680 9.48 -2.04 -14.56
C GLU A 680 9.12 -3.18 -13.59
N SER A 681 7.95 -3.82 -13.77
CA SER A 681 7.42 -4.81 -12.82
C SER A 681 7.05 -6.15 -13.45
N THR A 682 5.81 -6.28 -13.93
CA THR A 682 5.22 -7.54 -14.38
C THR A 682 5.97 -8.13 -15.56
N ASP A 683 6.27 -7.30 -16.57
CA ASP A 683 6.95 -7.74 -17.78
C ASP A 683 8.36 -8.26 -17.47
N LEU A 684 9.14 -7.46 -16.74
CA LEU A 684 10.46 -7.83 -16.23
C LEU A 684 10.41 -9.16 -15.46
N PHE A 685 9.50 -9.25 -14.49
CA PHE A 685 9.35 -10.44 -13.65
C PHE A 685 9.01 -11.70 -14.47
N LEU A 686 8.05 -11.62 -15.40
CA LEU A 686 7.64 -12.75 -16.22
C LEU A 686 8.79 -13.26 -17.10
N HIS A 687 9.61 -12.36 -17.66
CA HIS A 687 10.81 -12.77 -18.38
C HIS A 687 11.84 -13.46 -17.46
N MET A 688 12.02 -12.99 -16.23
CA MET A 688 12.94 -13.62 -15.27
C MET A 688 12.49 -15.03 -14.86
N VAL A 689 11.21 -15.23 -14.57
CA VAL A 689 10.67 -16.57 -14.26
C VAL A 689 10.72 -17.47 -15.48
N GLY A 690 10.32 -16.95 -16.64
CA GLY A 690 10.28 -17.68 -17.90
C GLY A 690 11.63 -18.18 -18.39
N LYS A 691 12.72 -17.44 -18.11
CA LYS A 691 14.12 -17.79 -18.44
C LYS A 691 14.83 -18.60 -17.33
N GLY A 692 14.18 -18.82 -16.19
CA GLY A 692 14.75 -19.56 -15.06
C GLY A 692 15.77 -18.79 -14.23
N ILE A 693 15.72 -17.45 -14.25
CA ILE A 693 16.56 -16.58 -13.39
C ILE A 693 15.97 -16.53 -11.98
N ILE A 694 14.64 -16.57 -11.88
CA ILE A 694 13.88 -16.67 -10.63
C ILE A 694 12.98 -17.89 -10.75
N GLY A 695 12.82 -18.63 -9.66
CA GLY A 695 11.85 -19.71 -9.62
C GLY A 695 11.54 -20.12 -8.19
N LYS A 696 10.45 -20.87 -8.03
CA LYS A 696 10.14 -21.59 -6.80
C LYS A 696 11.23 -22.66 -6.59
N PRO A 697 12.05 -22.57 -5.53
CA PRO A 697 13.04 -23.61 -5.25
C PRO A 697 12.36 -24.89 -4.77
N ASP A 698 13.06 -26.03 -4.88
CA ASP A 698 12.75 -27.18 -4.05
C ASP A 698 13.11 -26.87 -2.59
N ARG A 699 12.32 -27.40 -1.65
CA ARG A 699 12.50 -27.13 -0.20
C ARG A 699 13.92 -27.42 0.28
N THR A 700 14.54 -28.47 -0.26
CA THR A 700 15.90 -28.90 0.11
C THR A 700 17.01 -28.03 -0.49
N GLN A 701 16.71 -27.20 -1.49
CA GLN A 701 17.66 -26.26 -2.10
C GLN A 701 17.78 -24.97 -1.30
N VAL A 702 16.81 -24.67 -0.42
CA VAL A 702 16.80 -23.42 0.33
C VAL A 702 17.84 -23.47 1.45
N ARG A 703 18.70 -22.45 1.50
CA ARG A 703 19.79 -22.31 2.49
C ARG A 703 19.74 -21.01 3.29
N GLY A 704 18.85 -20.07 2.94
CA GLY A 704 18.78 -18.75 3.60
C GLY A 704 17.91 -18.68 4.85
N PHE A 705 17.32 -19.79 5.32
CA PHE A 705 16.56 -19.82 6.59
C PHE A 705 17.48 -20.09 7.78
N ASN A 706 17.24 -19.38 8.89
CA ASN A 706 17.87 -19.62 10.19
C ASN A 706 17.51 -21.02 10.71
N LYS A 707 18.34 -21.62 11.57
CA LYS A 707 18.05 -22.94 12.17
C LYS A 707 16.96 -22.89 13.24
N ILE A 708 16.59 -21.70 13.68
CA ILE A 708 15.55 -21.43 14.66
C ILE A 708 14.28 -20.94 13.96
N GLY A 709 13.15 -21.58 14.24
CA GLY A 709 11.81 -21.15 13.81
C GLY A 709 10.90 -20.76 14.97
N PHE A 710 9.70 -20.29 14.63
CA PHE A 710 8.60 -20.04 15.56
C PHE A 710 7.44 -21.00 15.34
N VAL A 711 7.00 -21.61 16.43
CA VAL A 711 5.73 -22.33 16.54
C VAL A 711 4.67 -21.39 17.08
N VAL A 712 3.65 -21.11 16.28
CA VAL A 712 2.54 -20.23 16.63
C VAL A 712 1.39 -21.05 17.22
N HIS A 713 1.10 -20.80 18.49
CA HIS A 713 -0.05 -21.30 19.22
C HIS A 713 -1.26 -20.40 18.94
N THR A 714 -2.47 -20.92 19.13
CA THR A 714 -3.71 -20.14 18.98
C THR A 714 -3.62 -18.84 19.80
N PRO A 715 -3.60 -17.66 19.15
CA PRO A 715 -3.47 -16.39 19.86
C PRO A 715 -4.70 -16.06 20.69
N SER A 716 -4.52 -15.14 21.63
CA SER A 716 -5.66 -14.58 22.36
C SER A 716 -6.57 -13.77 21.42
N GLU A 717 -7.87 -13.73 21.75
CA GLU A 717 -8.86 -12.98 20.97
C GLU A 717 -8.51 -11.48 20.89
N LYS A 718 -8.00 -10.89 21.97
CA LYS A 718 -7.62 -9.47 21.98
C LYS A 718 -6.48 -9.15 21.01
N TRP A 719 -5.49 -10.03 20.91
CA TRP A 719 -4.38 -9.86 19.98
C TRP A 719 -4.85 -10.01 18.53
N LEU A 720 -5.76 -10.96 18.25
CA LEU A 720 -6.39 -11.10 16.93
C LEU A 720 -7.22 -9.86 16.56
N ARG A 721 -8.00 -9.32 17.50
CA ARG A 721 -8.81 -8.12 17.27
C ARG A 721 -7.94 -6.89 17.00
N ASP A 722 -6.79 -6.75 17.66
CA ASP A 722 -5.81 -5.71 17.32
C ASP A 722 -5.24 -5.91 15.91
N ALA A 723 -4.84 -7.13 15.57
CA ALA A 723 -4.26 -7.46 14.26
C ALA A 723 -5.26 -7.35 13.08
N HIS A 724 -6.56 -7.30 13.35
CA HIS A 724 -7.64 -7.24 12.36
C HIS A 724 -8.54 -6.00 12.53
N ASN A 725 -8.00 -4.89 13.02
CA ASN A 725 -8.76 -3.65 13.30
C ASN A 725 -9.11 -2.78 12.06
N GLY A 726 -8.72 -3.19 10.85
CA GLY A 726 -8.76 -2.34 9.65
C GLY A 726 -10.14 -1.94 9.10
N HIS A 727 -11.21 -2.67 9.42
CA HIS A 727 -12.57 -2.38 8.94
C HIS A 727 -13.51 -1.82 10.00
N SER A 728 -13.09 -1.80 11.27
CA SER A 728 -13.89 -1.22 12.36
C SER A 728 -12.99 -0.54 13.39
N PRO A 729 -12.15 0.42 12.97
CA PRO A 729 -11.21 1.12 13.84
C PRO A 729 -11.89 1.84 15.01
N GLN A 730 -13.13 2.31 14.84
CA GLN A 730 -13.96 2.89 15.91
C GLN A 730 -14.33 1.89 17.03
N SER A 731 -14.21 0.58 16.76
CA SER A 731 -14.46 -0.48 17.75
C SER A 731 -13.20 -0.91 18.50
N TRP A 732 -12.02 -0.50 18.02
CA TRP A 732 -10.74 -0.81 18.64
C TRP A 732 -10.59 -0.06 19.97
N LYS A 733 -9.86 -0.70 20.90
CA LYS A 733 -9.52 -0.15 22.21
C LYS A 733 -8.08 -0.55 22.53
N ASP A 734 -7.35 0.37 23.11
CA ASP A 734 -5.99 0.13 23.58
C ASP A 734 -5.97 -0.89 24.74
N ASP A 735 -4.87 -1.63 24.86
CA ASP A 735 -4.64 -2.67 25.88
C ASP A 735 -3.15 -2.70 26.26
N ASP A 736 -2.86 -2.37 27.53
CA ASP A 736 -1.50 -2.26 28.06
C ASP A 736 -0.65 -3.53 27.92
N GLU A 737 -1.27 -4.71 27.90
CA GLU A 737 -0.53 -5.97 27.73
C GLU A 737 -0.06 -6.11 26.27
N LEU A 738 -0.86 -5.66 25.31
CA LEU A 738 -0.51 -5.67 23.89
C LEU A 738 0.65 -4.72 23.59
N ASN A 739 0.76 -3.61 24.33
CA ASN A 739 1.90 -2.67 24.23
C ASN A 739 3.24 -3.31 24.62
N ASN A 740 3.23 -4.47 25.29
CA ASN A 740 4.43 -5.26 25.63
C ASN A 740 4.49 -6.61 24.91
N ALA A 741 3.58 -6.89 23.97
CA ALA A 741 3.57 -8.13 23.21
C ALA A 741 4.86 -8.30 22.41
N ILE A 742 5.28 -9.54 22.16
CA ILE A 742 6.44 -9.79 21.29
C ILE A 742 6.15 -9.45 19.82
N ILE A 743 4.89 -9.44 19.40
CA ILE A 743 4.45 -9.03 18.06
C ILE A 743 3.30 -8.01 18.25
N PRO A 744 3.59 -6.75 18.60
CA PRO A 744 2.59 -5.72 18.83
C PRO A 744 2.21 -5.00 17.51
N HIS A 745 1.13 -4.21 17.56
CA HIS A 745 0.80 -3.17 16.57
C HIS A 745 0.62 -3.67 15.12
N ASN A 746 -0.16 -4.75 14.92
CA ASN A 746 -0.26 -5.40 13.61
C ASN A 746 -1.36 -4.85 12.71
N GLY A 747 -2.37 -4.19 13.30
CA GLY A 747 -3.51 -3.65 12.59
C GLY A 747 -3.29 -2.24 12.03
N VAL A 748 -4.13 -1.86 11.08
CA VAL A 748 -4.15 -0.57 10.36
C VAL A 748 -4.03 0.66 11.26
N ASN A 749 -4.63 0.66 12.45
CA ASN A 749 -4.58 1.81 13.36
C ASN A 749 -3.16 2.25 13.70
N TRP A 750 -2.20 1.33 13.62
CA TRP A 750 -0.80 1.57 13.94
C TRP A 750 0.03 2.05 12.76
N GLY A 751 -0.60 2.37 11.62
CA GLY A 751 0.09 2.84 10.41
C GLY A 751 1.14 3.91 10.72
N MET A 752 2.35 3.71 10.23
CA MET A 752 3.51 4.60 10.39
C MET A 752 4.00 4.87 11.81
N THR A 753 3.40 4.29 12.84
CA THR A 753 3.97 4.33 14.20
C THR A 753 5.35 3.68 14.20
N ASN A 754 6.22 4.14 15.11
CA ASN A 754 7.52 3.53 15.29
C ASN A 754 7.34 2.09 15.79
N THR A 755 8.10 1.16 15.24
CA THR A 755 8.08 -0.21 15.73
C THR A 755 8.71 -0.25 17.13
N PRO A 756 8.02 -0.80 18.16
CA PRO A 756 8.58 -0.87 19.50
C PRO A 756 9.92 -1.63 19.56
N ASP A 757 10.86 -1.16 20.38
CA ASP A 757 12.22 -1.75 20.46
C ASP A 757 12.26 -3.24 20.85
N HIS A 758 11.21 -3.71 21.52
CA HIS A 758 11.07 -5.11 21.93
C HIS A 758 10.34 -5.98 20.90
N ALA A 759 9.69 -5.37 19.91
CA ALA A 759 8.88 -6.06 18.92
C ALA A 759 9.77 -6.95 18.04
N LEU A 760 9.32 -8.16 17.75
CA LEU A 760 10.02 -9.11 16.89
C LEU A 760 10.31 -8.52 15.49
N GLN A 761 9.41 -7.68 15.00
CA GLN A 761 9.56 -6.91 13.77
C GLN A 761 10.84 -6.06 13.78
N LYS A 762 11.11 -5.35 14.89
CA LYS A 762 12.34 -4.57 15.06
C LYS A 762 13.54 -5.47 15.30
N VAL A 763 13.39 -6.42 16.22
CA VAL A 763 14.48 -7.24 16.75
C VAL A 763 15.07 -8.18 15.70
N LEU A 764 14.24 -8.76 14.83
CA LEU A 764 14.65 -9.77 13.85
C LEU A 764 14.52 -9.32 12.40
N LEU A 765 13.62 -8.38 12.09
CA LEU A 765 13.39 -7.89 10.73
C LEU A 765 13.87 -6.45 10.51
N HIS A 766 14.52 -5.84 11.51
CA HIS A 766 15.00 -4.44 11.49
C HIS A 766 13.96 -3.45 10.97
N LYS A 767 12.69 -3.74 11.25
CA LYS A 767 11.58 -2.93 10.77
C LYS A 767 11.43 -1.73 11.68
N GLU A 768 11.76 -0.56 11.17
CA GLU A 768 11.76 0.69 11.95
C GLU A 768 10.35 1.26 12.18
N ARG A 769 9.42 1.02 11.25
CA ARG A 769 8.04 1.56 11.30
C ARG A 769 6.98 0.53 10.95
N GLN A 770 5.77 0.74 11.46
CA GLN A 770 4.60 -0.12 11.24
C GLN A 770 3.91 0.18 9.91
N PHE A 771 4.50 -0.29 8.81
CA PHE A 771 3.91 -0.27 7.47
C PHE A 771 4.33 -1.51 6.67
N GLY A 772 3.64 -1.82 5.58
CA GLY A 772 3.93 -3.01 4.80
C GLY A 772 5.14 -2.85 3.87
N ASN A 773 6.34 -3.29 4.27
CA ASN A 773 7.46 -3.46 3.34
C ASN A 773 7.20 -4.61 2.35
N ASN A 774 6.34 -5.56 2.72
CA ASN A 774 5.96 -6.77 1.95
C ASN A 774 7.08 -7.79 1.77
N ILE A 775 8.32 -7.44 2.10
CA ILE A 775 9.51 -8.29 2.04
C ILE A 775 10.34 -8.13 3.34
N PRO A 776 10.76 -9.23 3.98
CA PRO A 776 11.54 -9.15 5.23
C PRO A 776 12.99 -8.79 4.97
N ALA A 777 13.54 -7.84 5.71
CA ALA A 777 14.98 -7.58 5.75
C ALA A 777 15.54 -8.22 7.03
N THR A 778 16.41 -9.22 6.94
CA THR A 778 16.91 -9.86 8.16
C THR A 778 18.37 -10.30 8.02
N PRO A 779 19.28 -9.79 8.85
CA PRO A 779 20.67 -10.23 8.86
C PRO A 779 20.85 -11.60 9.54
N TYR A 780 19.79 -12.10 10.20
CA TYR A 780 19.81 -13.35 10.95
C TYR A 780 19.44 -14.56 10.09
N GLY A 781 19.10 -14.37 8.82
CA GLY A 781 18.48 -15.38 7.97
C GLY A 781 16.96 -15.42 8.15
N LEU A 782 16.27 -15.89 7.12
CA LEU A 782 14.82 -15.96 7.06
C LEU A 782 14.26 -16.88 8.14
N ILE A 783 13.06 -16.59 8.62
CA ILE A 783 12.49 -17.23 9.81
C ILE A 783 11.26 -18.03 9.40
N ALA A 784 11.22 -19.31 9.77
CA ALA A 784 10.04 -20.13 9.55
C ALA A 784 9.01 -19.87 10.67
N PHE A 785 7.78 -19.51 10.29
CA PHE A 785 6.63 -19.49 11.19
C PHE A 785 5.70 -20.63 10.81
N VAL A 786 5.40 -21.52 11.76
CA VAL A 786 4.48 -22.65 11.55
C VAL A 786 3.48 -22.73 12.70
N PRO A 787 2.23 -23.14 12.46
CA PRO A 787 1.27 -23.36 13.53
C PRO A 787 1.66 -24.56 14.40
N GLU A 788 1.19 -24.61 15.65
CA GLU A 788 1.50 -25.70 16.61
C GLU A 788 1.13 -27.11 16.11
N GLN A 789 0.20 -27.20 15.16
CA GLN A 789 -0.26 -28.47 14.60
C GLN A 789 0.65 -29.02 13.50
N THR A 790 1.62 -28.24 13.02
CA THR A 790 2.61 -28.67 12.02
C THR A 790 3.57 -29.71 12.61
N ASP A 791 3.86 -30.76 11.83
CA ASP A 791 4.92 -31.70 12.15
C ASP A 791 6.29 -31.05 11.94
N LEU A 792 6.89 -30.61 13.05
CA LEU A 792 8.16 -29.88 13.06
C LEU A 792 9.33 -30.67 12.44
N SER A 793 9.24 -32.00 12.37
CA SER A 793 10.28 -32.84 11.76
C SER A 793 10.33 -32.73 10.22
N ASN A 794 9.27 -32.20 9.60
CA ASN A 794 9.19 -31.99 8.15
C ASN A 794 9.69 -30.61 7.71
N VAL A 795 9.92 -29.67 8.64
CA VAL A 795 10.32 -28.31 8.28
C VAL A 795 11.79 -28.29 7.89
N SER A 796 12.04 -28.24 6.59
CA SER A 796 13.40 -28.39 6.04
C SER A 796 14.35 -27.31 6.57
N GLY A 797 15.48 -27.75 7.13
CA GLY A 797 16.57 -26.85 7.53
C GLY A 797 16.44 -26.22 8.93
N ILE A 798 15.32 -26.42 9.62
CA ILE A 798 15.06 -25.88 10.98
C ILE A 798 15.27 -26.99 12.01
N THR A 799 15.99 -26.70 13.09
CA THR A 799 16.33 -27.68 14.14
C THR A 799 15.86 -27.29 15.53
N ASP A 800 15.61 -26.00 15.76
CA ASP A 800 15.23 -25.46 17.07
C ASP A 800 14.03 -24.53 16.96
N TRP A 801 13.31 -24.38 18.07
CA TRP A 801 12.02 -23.70 18.07
C TRP A 801 11.82 -22.78 19.27
N TRP A 802 11.38 -21.56 18.99
CA TRP A 802 10.62 -20.75 19.93
C TRP A 802 9.14 -21.00 19.73
N HIS A 803 8.34 -20.82 20.78
CA HIS A 803 6.90 -20.86 20.73
C HIS A 803 6.33 -19.48 21.03
N THR A 804 5.19 -19.14 20.46
CA THR A 804 4.51 -17.87 20.71
C THR A 804 2.99 -17.97 20.57
N ASP A 805 2.25 -17.11 21.28
CA ASP A 805 0.82 -16.85 21.08
C ASP A 805 0.56 -15.39 20.61
N GLY A 806 1.59 -14.73 20.07
CA GLY A 806 1.58 -13.33 19.65
C GLY A 806 1.96 -12.35 20.76
N ILE A 807 1.53 -12.62 22.00
CA ILE A 807 1.86 -11.79 23.17
C ILE A 807 3.17 -12.27 23.79
N TYR A 808 3.28 -13.56 24.09
CA TYR A 808 4.42 -14.14 24.79
C TYR A 808 5.28 -14.99 23.85
N ALA A 809 6.54 -15.21 24.25
CA ALA A 809 7.46 -16.16 23.66
C ALA A 809 8.03 -17.13 24.72
N TRP A 810 8.25 -18.40 24.38
CA TRP A 810 8.90 -19.36 25.27
C TRP A 810 9.66 -20.46 24.53
N LYS A 811 10.63 -21.08 25.20
CA LYS A 811 11.20 -22.37 24.80
C LYS A 811 10.37 -23.51 25.38
N ASN A 812 10.42 -24.70 24.76
CA ASN A 812 9.72 -25.87 25.28
C ASN A 812 10.09 -26.15 26.76
N GLY A 813 9.10 -26.15 27.65
CA GLY A 813 9.27 -26.29 29.11
C GLY A 813 9.91 -25.09 29.83
N GLY A 814 10.19 -23.99 29.13
CA GLY A 814 10.71 -22.73 29.69
C GLY A 814 9.62 -21.74 30.12
N PRO A 815 10.00 -20.62 30.76
CA PRO A 815 9.06 -19.57 31.14
C PRO A 815 8.52 -18.83 29.91
N LYS A 816 7.30 -18.31 30.00
CA LYS A 816 6.76 -17.32 29.06
C LYS A 816 7.41 -15.96 29.33
N LEU A 817 8.01 -15.40 28.28
CA LEU A 817 8.67 -14.10 28.26
C LEU A 817 7.86 -13.13 27.40
N THR A 818 7.97 -11.83 27.66
CA THR A 818 7.38 -10.77 26.81
C THR A 818 8.28 -9.54 26.81
N GLY A 819 7.97 -8.55 25.98
CA GLY A 819 8.65 -7.27 25.96
C GLY A 819 10.17 -7.40 25.82
N MET A 820 10.90 -6.54 26.51
CA MET A 820 12.37 -6.44 26.39
C MET A 820 13.12 -7.70 26.88
N GLU A 821 12.53 -8.48 27.80
CA GLU A 821 13.13 -9.74 28.25
C GLU A 821 13.11 -10.79 27.12
N ALA A 822 11.95 -10.97 26.49
CA ALA A 822 11.83 -11.85 25.31
C ALA A 822 12.72 -11.37 24.17
N ALA A 823 12.72 -10.07 23.87
CA ALA A 823 13.51 -9.47 22.80
C ALA A 823 15.02 -9.80 22.95
N LYS A 824 15.58 -9.63 24.14
CA LYS A 824 16.99 -9.93 24.41
C LYS A 824 17.31 -11.42 24.25
N ALA A 825 16.45 -12.29 24.77
CA ALA A 825 16.64 -13.75 24.67
C ALA A 825 16.56 -14.23 23.21
N ILE A 826 15.52 -13.80 22.48
CA ILE A 826 15.32 -14.14 21.06
C ILE A 826 16.48 -13.62 20.22
N LYS A 827 16.86 -12.34 20.37
CA LYS A 827 17.98 -11.76 19.62
C LYS A 827 19.28 -12.52 19.83
N SER A 828 19.59 -12.90 21.07
CA SER A 828 20.78 -13.66 21.42
C SER A 828 20.81 -15.01 20.69
N ASP A 829 19.71 -15.76 20.76
CA ASP A 829 19.58 -17.07 20.12
C ASP A 829 19.74 -16.97 18.59
N PHE A 830 19.03 -16.03 17.96
CA PHE A 830 19.09 -15.85 16.50
C PHE A 830 20.46 -15.35 16.04
N THR A 831 21.13 -14.49 16.83
CA THR A 831 22.50 -14.04 16.53
C THR A 831 23.50 -15.18 16.58
N GLU A 832 23.38 -16.09 17.56
CA GLU A 832 24.27 -17.26 17.64
C GLU A 832 24.00 -18.21 16.47
N SER A 833 22.72 -18.53 16.21
CA SER A 833 22.34 -19.44 15.13
C SER A 833 22.71 -18.91 13.74
N ALA A 834 22.66 -17.59 13.52
CA ALA A 834 23.04 -16.98 12.25
C ALA A 834 24.50 -17.26 11.85
N LYS A 835 25.40 -17.58 12.79
CA LYS A 835 26.78 -17.99 12.52
C LYS A 835 26.86 -19.33 11.77
N GLU A 836 25.78 -20.11 11.78
CA GLU A 836 25.73 -21.39 11.10
C GLU A 836 25.38 -21.28 9.61
N LEU A 837 24.81 -20.15 9.17
CA LEU A 837 24.41 -19.92 7.79
C LEU A 837 25.60 -20.01 6.82
N ASP A 838 25.35 -20.54 5.62
CA ASP A 838 26.38 -20.63 4.58
C ASP A 838 26.84 -19.24 4.11
N PHE A 839 25.90 -18.29 4.09
CA PHE A 839 26.13 -16.89 3.76
C PHE A 839 25.43 -15.97 4.77
N SER A 840 26.09 -14.88 5.11
CA SER A 840 25.58 -13.79 5.95
C SER A 840 26.05 -12.44 5.40
N TYR A 841 25.56 -11.33 5.95
CA TYR A 841 26.02 -10.01 5.55
C TYR A 841 26.12 -9.06 6.73
N THR A 842 26.90 -7.99 6.55
CA THR A 842 26.95 -6.81 7.43
C THR A 842 26.84 -5.54 6.59
N GLY A 843 26.28 -4.47 7.15
CA GLY A 843 26.04 -3.22 6.44
C GLY A 843 24.55 -2.89 6.46
N ASP A 844 24.05 -2.32 5.38
CA ASP A 844 22.64 -1.98 5.24
C ASP A 844 21.75 -3.23 5.15
N ASP A 845 20.48 -3.07 5.53
CA ASP A 845 19.51 -4.14 5.51
C ASP A 845 19.09 -4.52 4.10
N VAL A 846 19.12 -5.83 3.80
CA VAL A 846 18.70 -6.42 2.53
C VAL A 846 17.83 -7.63 2.78
N PHE A 847 16.87 -7.89 1.88
CA PHE A 847 16.32 -9.23 1.78
C PHE A 847 17.40 -10.13 1.16
N MET A 848 17.75 -11.22 1.83
CA MET A 848 18.66 -12.24 1.31
C MET A 848 18.02 -13.62 1.30
N GLN A 849 18.02 -14.27 0.14
CA GLN A 849 17.71 -15.70 0.02
C GLN A 849 18.84 -16.42 -0.71
N VAL A 850 19.20 -17.60 -0.19
CA VAL A 850 20.24 -18.46 -0.74
C VAL A 850 19.59 -19.73 -1.27
N ILE A 851 19.83 -20.02 -2.54
CA ILE A 851 19.34 -21.24 -3.19
C ILE A 851 20.55 -22.02 -3.72
N GLU A 852 20.70 -23.27 -3.28
CA GLU A 852 21.66 -24.22 -3.85
C GLU A 852 21.09 -24.81 -5.14
N VAL A 853 21.45 -24.19 -6.27
CA VAL A 853 20.91 -24.55 -7.59
C VAL A 853 21.49 -25.86 -8.13
N GLU A 854 22.74 -26.16 -7.79
CA GLU A 854 23.41 -27.45 -8.00
C GLU A 854 24.28 -27.71 -6.76
N PRO A 855 24.62 -28.97 -6.42
CA PRO A 855 25.47 -29.26 -5.27
C PRO A 855 26.76 -28.41 -5.27
N GLY A 856 26.91 -27.56 -4.26
CA GLY A 856 28.06 -26.66 -4.12
C GLY A 856 28.06 -25.41 -5.02
N ARG A 857 26.95 -25.11 -5.69
CA ARG A 857 26.73 -23.90 -6.48
C ARG A 857 25.46 -23.20 -5.99
N PHE A 858 25.62 -21.95 -5.57
CA PHE A 858 24.57 -21.17 -4.93
C PHE A 858 24.25 -19.93 -5.75
N TRP A 859 22.97 -19.57 -5.76
CA TRP A 859 22.52 -18.24 -6.13
C TRP A 859 22.08 -17.52 -4.86
N VAL A 860 22.73 -16.38 -4.59
CA VAL A 860 22.42 -15.48 -3.49
C VAL A 860 21.64 -14.31 -4.07
N TYR A 861 20.36 -14.26 -3.77
CA TYR A 861 19.46 -13.17 -4.16
C TYR A 861 19.51 -12.09 -3.11
N LEU A 862 19.78 -10.86 -3.54
CA LEU A 862 19.85 -9.68 -2.69
C LEU A 862 18.89 -8.64 -3.24
N ILE A 863 17.96 -8.17 -2.42
CA ILE A 863 16.87 -7.28 -2.83
C ILE A 863 16.77 -6.13 -1.83
N ASP A 864 16.64 -4.89 -2.32
CA ASP A 864 16.34 -3.74 -1.46
C ASP A 864 14.96 -3.93 -0.79
N PRO A 865 14.83 -3.81 0.54
CA PRO A 865 13.58 -4.10 1.25
C PRO A 865 12.57 -2.95 1.30
N GLY A 866 13.03 -1.68 1.25
CA GLY A 866 12.18 -0.50 1.50
C GLY A 866 11.51 0.03 0.23
N TRP A 867 10.24 0.42 0.27
CA TRP A 867 9.55 0.91 -0.94
C TRP A 867 9.04 2.34 -0.91
N LEU A 868 8.81 2.92 0.26
CA LEU A 868 8.41 4.32 0.37
C LEU A 868 9.58 5.26 0.12
N ASP A 869 10.74 4.95 0.70
CA ASP A 869 12.00 5.66 0.49
C ASP A 869 13.16 4.66 0.22
N PRO A 870 13.16 4.02 -0.97
CA PRO A 870 14.21 3.09 -1.38
C PRO A 870 15.57 3.77 -1.55
N SER A 871 16.61 3.15 -0.98
CA SER A 871 17.99 3.61 -1.08
C SER A 871 18.95 2.47 -1.45
N ASP A 872 20.09 2.84 -2.04
CA ASP A 872 21.17 1.89 -2.34
C ASP A 872 21.66 1.24 -1.04
N ARG A 873 21.82 -0.09 -1.05
CA ARG A 873 22.24 -0.87 0.13
C ARG A 873 23.67 -1.31 -0.01
N SER A 874 24.56 -0.72 0.79
CA SER A 874 25.96 -1.08 0.87
C SER A 874 26.17 -2.21 1.87
N ILE A 875 26.59 -3.38 1.38
CA ILE A 875 26.81 -4.56 2.21
C ILE A 875 28.19 -5.19 1.99
N SER A 876 28.64 -5.93 3.00
CA SER A 876 29.71 -6.91 2.90
C SER A 876 29.10 -8.31 3.06
N LEU A 877 29.05 -9.07 1.96
CA LEU A 877 28.59 -10.45 1.90
C LEU A 877 29.70 -11.38 2.40
N HIS A 878 29.38 -12.25 3.34
CA HIS A 878 30.32 -13.18 3.98
C HIS A 878 29.97 -14.61 3.60
N ALA A 879 30.99 -15.39 3.26
CA ALA A 879 30.88 -16.83 3.03
C ALA A 879 31.52 -17.57 4.21
N LYS A 880 30.79 -18.53 4.78
CA LYS A 880 31.27 -19.30 5.94
C LYS A 880 32.46 -20.20 5.59
N ASP A 881 32.46 -20.80 4.40
CA ASP A 881 33.52 -21.71 3.97
C ASP A 881 34.58 -20.95 3.16
N PRO A 882 35.85 -20.96 3.61
CA PRO A 882 36.95 -20.23 2.96
C PRO A 882 37.33 -20.76 1.57
N LYS A 883 36.79 -21.91 1.13
CA LYS A 883 36.98 -22.42 -0.25
C LYS A 883 36.25 -21.60 -1.30
N ILE A 884 35.27 -20.80 -0.88
CA ILE A 884 34.61 -19.83 -1.74
C ILE A 884 35.57 -18.67 -1.98
N THR A 885 36.10 -18.57 -3.20
CA THR A 885 37.10 -17.55 -3.56
C THR A 885 36.67 -16.68 -4.74
N SER A 886 35.62 -17.09 -5.47
CA SER A 886 35.09 -16.32 -6.59
C SER A 886 33.56 -16.33 -6.58
N SER A 887 32.98 -15.21 -6.97
CA SER A 887 31.56 -15.08 -7.27
C SER A 887 31.36 -14.11 -8.42
N ARG A 888 30.18 -14.14 -9.02
CA ARG A 888 29.84 -13.29 -10.17
C ARG A 888 28.37 -12.93 -10.13
N ASP A 889 28.06 -11.69 -10.48
CA ASP A 889 26.67 -11.30 -10.74
C ASP A 889 26.21 -11.90 -12.08
N ILE A 890 25.18 -12.75 -12.06
CA ILE A 890 24.80 -13.53 -13.26
C ILE A 890 24.15 -12.69 -14.36
N LEU A 891 23.63 -11.50 -14.03
CA LEU A 891 22.90 -10.65 -14.98
C LEU A 891 23.84 -9.61 -15.59
N SER A 892 24.61 -8.90 -14.76
CA SER A 892 25.60 -7.94 -15.25
C SER A 892 26.87 -8.61 -15.77
N GLY A 893 27.18 -9.82 -15.30
CA GLY A 893 28.41 -10.52 -15.63
C GLY A 893 29.65 -9.96 -14.92
N SER A 894 29.49 -9.10 -13.91
CA SER A 894 30.59 -8.55 -13.14
C SER A 894 31.14 -9.56 -12.14
N ASP A 895 32.45 -9.75 -12.12
CA ASP A 895 33.12 -10.60 -11.12
C ASP A 895 33.18 -9.88 -9.77
N LEU A 896 32.97 -10.65 -8.69
CA LEU A 896 32.91 -10.19 -7.31
C LEU A 896 33.81 -11.13 -6.48
N PRO A 897 35.11 -10.84 -6.38
CA PRO A 897 36.04 -11.69 -5.66
C PRO A 897 35.70 -11.73 -4.16
N PHE A 898 35.97 -12.87 -3.55
CA PHE A 898 35.91 -13.03 -2.10
C PHE A 898 37.32 -12.89 -1.52
N GLU A 899 37.57 -11.81 -0.79
CA GLU A 899 38.81 -11.57 -0.06
C GLU A 899 38.61 -11.94 1.41
N ASN A 900 39.37 -12.93 1.89
CA ASN A 900 39.23 -13.46 3.26
C ASN A 900 37.78 -13.86 3.62
N GLY A 901 37.06 -14.47 2.66
CA GLY A 901 35.67 -14.89 2.85
C GLY A 901 34.65 -13.74 2.83
N LYS A 902 35.03 -12.55 2.34
CA LYS A 902 34.12 -11.39 2.22
C LYS A 902 34.14 -10.77 0.83
N SER A 903 33.00 -10.25 0.41
CA SER A 903 32.86 -9.48 -0.84
C SER A 903 31.99 -8.24 -0.59
N SER A 904 32.48 -7.06 -0.94
CA SER A 904 31.74 -5.79 -0.77
C SER A 904 30.97 -5.47 -2.04
N LEU A 905 29.71 -5.05 -1.89
CA LEU A 905 28.85 -4.70 -3.02
C LEU A 905 27.71 -3.76 -2.63
N SER A 906 27.14 -3.07 -3.62
CA SER A 906 25.88 -2.32 -3.48
C SER A 906 24.72 -3.06 -4.16
N VAL A 907 23.56 -3.10 -3.49
CA VAL A 907 22.28 -3.50 -4.06
C VAL A 907 21.53 -2.21 -4.44
N PRO A 908 21.18 -2.00 -5.73
CA PRO A 908 20.55 -0.75 -6.13
C PRO A 908 19.15 -0.55 -5.53
N ALA A 909 18.82 0.68 -5.19
CA ALA A 909 17.50 1.11 -4.72
C ALA A 909 16.37 0.59 -5.62
N GLY A 910 15.29 0.06 -5.03
CA GLY A 910 14.15 -0.46 -5.76
C GLY A 910 14.43 -1.70 -6.64
N SER A 911 15.63 -2.26 -6.59
CA SER A 911 16.06 -3.33 -7.50
C SER A 911 16.62 -4.54 -6.74
N MET A 912 17.34 -5.40 -7.45
CA MET A 912 17.93 -6.64 -6.94
C MET A 912 19.24 -6.98 -7.64
N ARG A 913 20.01 -7.88 -7.01
CA ARG A 913 21.13 -8.59 -7.64
C ARG A 913 21.04 -10.10 -7.41
N VAL A 914 21.66 -10.87 -8.30
CA VAL A 914 21.77 -12.33 -8.17
C VAL A 914 23.23 -12.73 -8.31
N ILE A 915 23.81 -13.16 -7.18
CA ILE A 915 25.22 -13.50 -7.10
C ILE A 915 25.37 -15.01 -7.16
N GLU A 916 26.04 -15.49 -8.20
CA GLU A 916 26.43 -16.89 -8.28
C GLU A 916 27.74 -17.11 -7.53
N VAL A 917 27.72 -18.06 -6.60
CA VAL A 917 28.86 -18.48 -5.81
C VAL A 917 29.10 -19.98 -6.05
N LYS A 918 30.36 -20.38 -6.19
CA LYS A 918 30.76 -21.78 -6.40
C LYS A 918 31.86 -22.17 -5.43
N TYR A 919 31.80 -23.40 -4.94
CA TYR A 919 32.98 -24.05 -4.38
C TYR A 919 33.98 -24.36 -5.50
N ASN A 920 35.26 -24.11 -5.21
CA ASN A 920 36.37 -24.58 -6.05
C ASN A 920 36.64 -26.07 -5.87
#